data_AF-D1YX52-F1
#
_entry.id   AF-D1YX52-F1
#
_cell.length_a   1.000
_cell.length_b   1.000
_cell.length_c   1.000
_cell.angle_alpha   90.00
_cell.angle_beta   90.00
_cell.angle_gamma   90.00
#
_symmetry.space_group_name_H-M   'P 1'
#
loop_
_entity.id
_entity.type
_entity.pdbx_description
1 polymer ?
#
loop_
_entity_poly.entity_id
_entity_poly.type
_entity_poly.pdbx_seq_one_letter_code
_entity_poly.pdbx_strand_id
1 'polypeptide(L)'
;MSDSTIGPSEKVRFDTTLSLIKQQYPDSYFRLLGSGHESVILTDNRFTYKIFDNPDFKYKSLLQDFKIRFANSKRFLCILDILDIDGIPILKYEYEDSTEYTGGHEEEIIDFLVECKKYGVVCWDVKPRNFRIFKNGLRFIDYGWDIKPYNFKDFVFMVQRTYLSLRYPTATNFKELAHEALTNWELHELDGFPNFFNKVYERVLNTQIVCEYPIKYDHKKEYRSMIGDLLNKFAMGNERTIEHISPGTEPLDIVPNSINMTGPLDNLSNYAPVNVFISNCVIDLKKDQLVDYITSVKKCLVPNGLFILILPDQFYSYSIEELQLHDIRTLITKAGFSILSEDESPYYTEIYGNFKTDTLILTNRLAQTGNERISLIIKACYQDGANLERQVQHIVSQCKQPRSFLETIIVIDPKKDHFLRQFDEPSIDKTYRVLENLKMRSVIDNYYTAPDNTEQIRKINQRWFNLECSNSHSIQNIPITPQIYAFELARGDYILQADCDVMIGRRDREHDFIGDMISALKNNPDAISVSFNIAHDPDSKVNDYTSPGNGEYKPEVRFCLFDKDRLFKLRPFPNELIDGRLRLSWYQSIYEFQKRNGFVSLRGGDPRSFYVHPPNEYKRYEFTWLSIRERIGSGNIPDIQFENFDLVGIYEDWCLPKREEPYIFIICGRNITPAKFYRCWQSLKNQSRPYWGAIIIDDASTNGLPDYIGLLVKPYASKVTFIKNPSRKGVLQNIYDAIKNYCSNPYSVIIILDADDMLIGNSALNTIHRHYIAGADMTSGSTIRMDKGYYDYKPDFAHPRNHRGGDVWMHIRTFRKYLFDRIAQDDFINNGKWVDKFTELTYMVPIAEMASNPHHIKVPLYLWEPTQARNKLHYKMNRETNDFITSRKPYNKVIKPSITAISPPGEIINSLQPGQLIFIRHAERVRSDGRKDIISDDVPLTNDGAIDCKTFGKHLPIKLDLIITSPALRAVQTAENIRAGNGSDCKIIPLESLRRLKIFNYKEWRRLKNKKGWHGTIQEWVAGKISDKVIYPYDSTIIEIIKSLNIEMDKHHSQNILVVSHNHVIDLLYYYYFNYLAKNVFHLNGFVIDRNEILSGHDKLEVDQ
;
A
#
# COMPACT_ATOMS: atom_id res chain seq x y z
N MET A 1 -10.29 -4.99 -58.77
CA MET A 1 -9.52 -6.25 -58.72
C MET A 1 -10.49 -7.39 -58.93
N SER A 2 -10.16 -8.32 -59.83
CA SER A 2 -10.88 -9.57 -60.07
C SER A 2 -10.82 -10.49 -58.85
N ASP A 3 -11.86 -11.30 -58.66
CA ASP A 3 -12.18 -12.24 -57.56
C ASP A 3 -11.12 -13.29 -57.17
N SER A 4 -9.86 -13.19 -57.61
CA SER A 4 -8.89 -14.29 -57.54
C SER A 4 -7.85 -14.22 -56.40
N THR A 5 -8.05 -13.41 -55.36
CA THR A 5 -7.07 -13.29 -54.25
C THR A 5 -7.67 -13.21 -52.83
N ILE A 6 -8.85 -13.80 -52.60
CA ILE A 6 -9.46 -13.84 -51.27
C ILE A 6 -9.41 -15.28 -50.75
N GLY A 7 -8.82 -15.49 -49.56
CA GLY A 7 -8.77 -16.81 -48.94
C GLY A 7 -10.18 -17.35 -48.59
N PRO A 8 -10.40 -18.67 -48.46
CA PRO A 8 -11.73 -19.25 -48.22
C PRO A 8 -12.46 -18.67 -47.00
N SER A 9 -11.73 -18.37 -45.92
CA SER A 9 -12.25 -17.77 -44.70
C SER A 9 -12.61 -16.29 -44.85
N GLU A 10 -11.85 -15.54 -45.64
CA GLU A 10 -12.12 -14.12 -45.91
C GLU A 10 -13.33 -13.95 -46.83
N LYS A 11 -13.54 -14.89 -47.77
CA LYS A 11 -14.70 -14.88 -48.66
C LYS A 11 -16.00 -15.09 -47.88
N VAL A 12 -16.03 -16.04 -46.94
CA VAL A 12 -17.21 -16.27 -46.07
C VAL A 12 -17.50 -15.05 -45.20
N ARG A 13 -16.47 -14.42 -44.62
CA ARG A 13 -16.63 -13.16 -43.85
C ARG A 13 -17.18 -12.05 -44.74
N PHE A 14 -16.62 -11.85 -45.93
CA PHE A 14 -17.09 -10.87 -46.91
C PHE A 14 -18.56 -11.09 -47.29
N ASP A 15 -18.96 -12.31 -47.64
CA ASP A 15 -20.34 -12.63 -48.04
C ASP A 15 -21.34 -12.36 -46.90
N THR A 16 -20.96 -12.70 -45.66
CA THR A 16 -21.77 -12.46 -44.46
C THR A 16 -21.97 -10.94 -44.23
N THR A 17 -20.88 -10.18 -44.26
CA THR A 17 -20.89 -8.73 -44.08
C THR A 17 -21.65 -8.01 -45.22
N LEU A 18 -21.49 -8.49 -46.46
CA LEU A 18 -22.19 -7.97 -47.63
C LEU A 18 -23.71 -8.20 -47.50
N SER A 19 -24.12 -9.38 -47.03
CA SER A 19 -25.53 -9.68 -46.77
C SER A 19 -26.12 -8.74 -45.71
N LEU A 20 -25.36 -8.46 -44.64
CA LEU A 20 -25.80 -7.56 -43.56
C LEU A 20 -26.05 -6.14 -44.06
N ILE A 21 -25.08 -5.55 -44.76
CA ILE A 21 -25.21 -4.15 -45.21
C ILE A 21 -26.24 -3.97 -46.33
N LYS A 22 -26.48 -5.01 -47.14
CA LYS A 22 -27.54 -5.02 -48.16
C LYS A 22 -28.95 -5.01 -47.57
N GLN A 23 -29.14 -5.36 -46.30
CA GLN A 23 -30.43 -5.16 -45.63
C GLN A 23 -30.80 -3.67 -45.55
N GLN A 24 -29.79 -2.80 -45.36
CA GLN A 24 -29.98 -1.36 -45.29
C GLN A 24 -29.90 -0.68 -46.67
N TYR A 25 -29.09 -1.22 -47.58
CA TYR A 25 -28.82 -0.66 -48.91
C TYR A 25 -28.92 -1.73 -50.02
N PRO A 26 -30.13 -2.19 -50.38
CA PRO A 26 -30.33 -3.33 -51.27
C PRO A 26 -29.84 -3.09 -52.70
N ASP A 27 -29.97 -1.86 -53.21
CA ASP A 27 -29.65 -1.48 -54.60
C ASP A 27 -28.19 -1.02 -54.78
N SER A 28 -27.41 -0.94 -53.69
CA SER A 28 -26.03 -0.48 -53.72
C SER A 28 -25.05 -1.59 -54.12
N TYR A 29 -24.13 -1.26 -55.02
CA TYR A 29 -23.00 -2.14 -55.35
C TYR A 29 -21.84 -1.90 -54.38
N PHE A 30 -21.38 -2.94 -53.70
CA PHE A 30 -20.26 -2.86 -52.75
C PHE A 30 -19.02 -3.58 -53.25
N ARG A 31 -17.85 -2.96 -53.07
CA ARG A 31 -16.54 -3.51 -53.33
C ARG A 31 -15.76 -3.67 -52.03
N LEU A 32 -15.08 -4.82 -51.86
CA LEU A 32 -14.16 -5.04 -50.76
C LEU A 32 -12.93 -4.13 -50.88
N LEU A 33 -12.63 -3.36 -49.83
CA LEU A 33 -11.40 -2.58 -49.71
C LEU A 33 -10.35 -3.26 -48.82
N GLY A 34 -10.79 -4.08 -47.86
CA GLY A 34 -9.90 -4.84 -46.99
C GLY A 34 -10.64 -5.63 -45.92
N SER A 35 -9.96 -6.63 -45.34
CA SER A 35 -10.45 -7.42 -44.21
C SER A 35 -9.41 -7.36 -43.07
N GLY A 36 -9.86 -6.99 -41.88
CA GLY A 36 -9.05 -6.96 -40.66
C GLY A 36 -9.41 -8.11 -39.71
N HIS A 37 -8.84 -8.10 -38.51
CA HIS A 37 -9.17 -9.09 -37.48
C HIS A 37 -10.57 -8.89 -36.88
N GLU A 38 -11.06 -7.64 -36.84
CA GLU A 38 -12.31 -7.27 -36.14
C GLU A 38 -13.41 -6.71 -37.05
N SER A 39 -13.10 -6.48 -38.33
CA SER A 39 -14.02 -5.81 -39.26
C SER A 39 -13.72 -6.10 -40.72
N VAL A 40 -14.73 -5.97 -41.57
CA VAL A 40 -14.62 -5.93 -43.03
C VAL A 40 -14.90 -4.51 -43.52
N ILE A 41 -14.14 -4.04 -44.51
CA ILE A 41 -14.24 -2.69 -45.08
C ILE A 41 -14.78 -2.76 -46.51
N LEU A 42 -15.94 -2.16 -46.73
CA LEU A 42 -16.62 -2.11 -48.02
C LEU A 42 -16.73 -0.66 -48.52
N THR A 43 -16.89 -0.48 -49.83
CA THR A 43 -17.26 0.81 -50.41
C THR A 43 -18.28 0.67 -51.52
N ASP A 44 -19.17 1.65 -51.64
CA ASP A 44 -20.05 1.82 -52.81
C ASP A 44 -19.50 2.84 -53.84
N ASN A 45 -18.21 3.19 -53.71
CA ASN A 45 -17.49 4.26 -54.41
C ASN A 45 -17.88 5.69 -54.03
N ARG A 46 -18.83 5.88 -53.10
CA ARG A 46 -19.16 7.19 -52.51
C ARG A 46 -18.80 7.24 -51.02
N PHE A 47 -19.11 6.18 -50.31
CA PHE A 47 -18.86 6.00 -48.90
C PHE A 47 -18.04 4.73 -48.65
N THR A 48 -17.33 4.74 -47.54
CA THR A 48 -16.68 3.57 -46.98
C THR A 48 -17.45 3.13 -45.75
N TYR A 49 -17.62 1.82 -45.61
CA TYR A 49 -18.36 1.16 -44.55
C TYR A 49 -17.43 0.18 -43.84
N LYS A 50 -17.07 0.48 -42.58
CA LYS A 50 -16.33 -0.45 -41.71
C LYS A 50 -17.33 -1.17 -40.82
N ILE A 51 -17.50 -2.46 -41.08
CA ILE A 51 -18.53 -3.30 -40.46
C ILE A 51 -17.83 -4.26 -39.51
N PHE A 52 -18.17 -4.18 -38.22
CA PHE A 52 -17.55 -5.02 -37.19
C PHE A 52 -18.13 -6.44 -37.17
N ASP A 53 -17.37 -7.43 -36.72
CA ASP A 53 -17.81 -8.83 -36.75
C ASP A 53 -18.65 -9.26 -35.52
N ASN A 54 -18.72 -8.43 -34.46
CA ASN A 54 -19.29 -8.83 -33.17
C ASN A 54 -20.48 -7.94 -32.74
N PRO A 55 -21.68 -8.50 -32.53
CA PRO A 55 -22.84 -7.76 -32.00
C PRO A 55 -22.68 -7.36 -30.51
N ASP A 56 -21.85 -8.08 -29.74
CA ASP A 56 -21.46 -7.69 -28.38
C ASP A 56 -20.29 -6.70 -28.39
N PHE A 57 -20.23 -5.78 -29.37
CA PHE A 57 -19.17 -4.78 -29.43
C PHE A 57 -19.28 -3.86 -28.21
N LYS A 58 -18.56 -4.22 -27.14
CA LYS A 58 -18.60 -3.68 -25.77
C LYS A 58 -18.37 -2.16 -25.65
N TYR A 59 -18.10 -1.47 -26.75
CA TYR A 59 -17.68 -0.07 -26.80
C TYR A 59 -18.39 0.70 -27.91
N LYS A 60 -19.64 0.36 -28.24
CA LYS A 60 -20.46 1.13 -29.18
C LYS A 60 -20.59 2.61 -28.79
N SER A 61 -20.65 2.90 -27.49
CA SER A 61 -20.62 4.27 -26.93
C SER A 61 -19.33 5.02 -27.28
N LEU A 62 -18.18 4.34 -27.31
CA LEU A 62 -16.88 4.91 -27.65
C LEU A 62 -16.84 5.41 -29.11
N LEU A 63 -17.47 4.69 -30.02
CA LEU A 63 -17.55 5.09 -31.44
C LEU A 63 -18.34 6.40 -31.60
N GLN A 64 -19.42 6.59 -30.82
CA GLN A 64 -20.17 7.84 -30.82
C GLN A 64 -19.31 9.01 -30.30
N ASP A 65 -18.54 8.77 -29.25
CA ASP A 65 -17.56 9.74 -28.75
C ASP A 65 -16.52 10.10 -29.82
N PHE A 66 -15.99 9.11 -30.55
CA PHE A 66 -15.05 9.34 -31.65
C PHE A 66 -15.65 10.13 -32.81
N LYS A 67 -16.92 9.89 -33.16
CA LYS A 67 -17.64 10.67 -34.18
C LYS A 67 -17.64 12.16 -33.84
N ILE A 68 -17.91 12.49 -32.58
CA ILE A 68 -17.92 13.88 -32.10
C ILE A 68 -16.49 14.45 -32.03
N ARG A 69 -15.55 13.71 -31.42
CA ARG A 69 -14.17 14.17 -31.18
C ARG A 69 -13.41 14.40 -32.48
N PHE A 70 -13.53 13.51 -33.46
CA PHE A 70 -12.74 13.56 -34.69
C PHE A 70 -13.38 14.34 -35.83
N ALA A 71 -14.56 14.96 -35.63
CA ALA A 71 -15.28 15.68 -36.67
C ALA A 71 -14.43 16.74 -37.42
N ASN A 72 -13.48 17.36 -36.72
CA ASN A 72 -12.58 18.40 -37.26
C ASN A 72 -11.10 17.98 -37.29
N SER A 73 -10.83 16.67 -37.27
CA SER A 73 -9.47 16.14 -37.30
C SER A 73 -8.88 16.19 -38.71
N LYS A 74 -7.58 16.48 -38.83
CA LYS A 74 -6.85 16.37 -40.10
C LYS A 74 -6.27 14.96 -40.31
N ARG A 75 -6.02 14.23 -39.22
CA ARG A 75 -5.27 12.96 -39.22
C ARG A 75 -6.16 11.74 -38.99
N PHE A 76 -7.34 11.91 -38.43
CA PHE A 76 -8.39 10.91 -38.32
C PHE A 76 -9.43 11.13 -39.42
N LEU A 77 -10.05 10.05 -39.90
CA LEU A 77 -11.19 10.13 -40.82
C LEU A 77 -12.44 10.66 -40.10
N CYS A 78 -13.20 11.54 -40.76
CA CYS A 78 -14.45 12.05 -40.21
C CYS A 78 -15.54 10.98 -40.31
N ILE A 79 -16.03 10.50 -39.16
CA ILE A 79 -17.16 9.57 -39.09
C ILE A 79 -18.43 10.36 -39.39
N LEU A 80 -19.10 10.07 -40.50
CA LEU A 80 -20.36 10.71 -40.85
C LEU A 80 -21.52 10.08 -40.09
N ASP A 81 -21.52 8.75 -39.98
CA ASP A 81 -22.58 8.03 -39.30
C ASP A 81 -22.15 6.70 -38.68
N ILE A 82 -22.93 6.23 -37.71
CA ILE A 82 -22.75 4.94 -37.03
C ILE A 82 -24.09 4.21 -37.08
N LEU A 83 -24.21 3.27 -38.00
CA LEU A 83 -25.41 2.45 -38.13
C LEU A 83 -25.32 1.27 -37.15
N ASP A 84 -26.48 0.74 -36.75
CA ASP A 84 -26.59 -0.50 -35.98
C ASP A 84 -27.57 -1.41 -36.71
N ILE A 85 -27.10 -2.58 -37.12
CA ILE A 85 -27.91 -3.63 -37.75
C ILE A 85 -27.73 -4.89 -36.90
N ASP A 86 -28.80 -5.37 -36.26
CA ASP A 86 -28.80 -6.56 -35.41
C ASP A 86 -27.72 -6.55 -34.29
N GLY A 87 -27.45 -5.37 -33.71
CA GLY A 87 -26.43 -5.17 -32.67
C GLY A 87 -25.03 -4.92 -33.20
N ILE A 88 -24.82 -5.03 -34.52
CA ILE A 88 -23.52 -4.84 -35.16
C ILE A 88 -23.33 -3.37 -35.55
N PRO A 89 -22.33 -2.67 -34.98
CA PRO A 89 -22.03 -1.30 -35.39
C PRO A 89 -21.38 -1.25 -36.78
N ILE A 90 -21.72 -0.22 -37.55
CA ILE A 90 -21.14 0.05 -38.88
C ILE A 90 -20.73 1.52 -38.95
N LEU A 91 -19.43 1.79 -39.12
CA LEU A 91 -18.93 3.14 -39.35
C LEU A 91 -19.07 3.53 -40.81
N LYS A 92 -19.63 4.70 -41.06
CA LYS A 92 -19.76 5.29 -42.39
C LYS A 92 -18.96 6.59 -42.48
N TYR A 93 -18.10 6.69 -43.49
CA TYR A 93 -17.32 7.90 -43.82
C TYR A 93 -17.16 8.05 -45.33
N GLU A 94 -16.71 9.21 -45.82
CA GLU A 94 -16.52 9.44 -47.27
C GLU A 94 -15.47 8.50 -47.87
N TYR A 95 -15.70 8.03 -49.09
CA TYR A 95 -14.70 7.29 -49.85
C TYR A 95 -13.78 8.28 -50.57
N GLU A 96 -12.47 8.14 -50.33
CA GLU A 96 -11.41 8.87 -51.03
C GLU A 96 -10.32 7.89 -51.46
N ASP A 97 -9.79 8.05 -52.68
CA ASP A 97 -8.64 7.26 -53.13
C ASP A 97 -7.39 7.57 -52.31
N SER A 98 -6.60 6.54 -52.03
CA SER A 98 -5.38 6.64 -51.24
C SER A 98 -4.33 5.61 -51.66
N THR A 99 -3.09 5.81 -51.21
CA THR A 99 -1.98 4.87 -51.38
C THR A 99 -1.47 4.36 -50.03
N GLU A 100 -0.77 3.23 -50.04
CA GLU A 100 -0.17 2.65 -48.84
C GLU A 100 0.97 3.54 -48.32
N TYR A 101 1.07 3.65 -47.00
CA TYR A 101 2.19 4.34 -46.36
C TYR A 101 3.46 3.48 -46.45
N THR A 102 4.53 4.04 -47.02
CA THR A 102 5.82 3.35 -47.22
C THR A 102 6.98 4.02 -46.49
N GLY A 103 6.70 5.02 -45.63
CA GLY A 103 7.70 5.80 -44.89
C GLY A 103 7.59 7.31 -45.12
N GLY A 104 8.36 8.10 -44.35
CA GLY A 104 8.37 9.57 -44.43
C GLY A 104 7.21 10.25 -43.70
N HIS A 105 6.89 11.50 -44.09
CA HIS A 105 5.78 12.29 -43.51
C HIS A 105 5.92 12.57 -41.99
N GLU A 106 7.15 12.78 -41.49
CA GLU A 106 7.43 13.02 -40.05
C GLU A 106 6.51 14.08 -39.44
N GLU A 107 6.33 15.21 -40.11
CA GLU A 107 5.48 16.32 -39.65
C GLU A 107 4.01 15.93 -39.48
N GLU A 108 3.45 15.19 -40.44
CA GLU A 108 2.05 14.75 -40.37
C GLU A 108 1.84 13.63 -39.34
N ILE A 109 2.87 12.81 -39.12
CA ILE A 109 2.90 11.83 -38.03
C ILE A 109 2.94 12.53 -36.66
N ILE A 110 3.75 13.59 -36.53
CA ILE A 110 3.76 14.41 -35.31
C ILE A 110 2.38 15.03 -35.09
N ASP A 111 1.76 15.58 -36.14
CA ASP A 111 0.39 16.12 -36.06
C ASP A 111 -0.62 15.06 -35.62
N PHE A 112 -0.48 13.81 -36.07
CA PHE A 112 -1.32 12.70 -35.62
C PHE A 112 -1.18 12.43 -34.12
N LEU A 113 0.06 12.40 -33.61
CA LEU A 113 0.33 12.21 -32.18
C LEU A 113 -0.21 13.37 -31.34
N VAL A 114 -0.09 14.61 -31.85
CA VAL A 114 -0.64 15.82 -31.22
C VAL A 114 -2.17 15.78 -31.21
N GLU A 115 -2.81 15.39 -32.31
CA GLU A 115 -4.26 15.24 -32.37
C GLU A 115 -4.76 14.13 -31.43
N CYS A 116 -4.02 13.03 -31.26
CA CYS A 116 -4.37 12.01 -30.26
C CYS A 116 -4.46 12.61 -28.86
N LYS A 117 -3.47 13.41 -28.45
CA LYS A 117 -3.50 14.12 -27.16
C LYS A 117 -4.66 15.11 -27.10
N LYS A 118 -4.85 15.93 -28.14
CA LYS A 118 -5.91 16.95 -28.25
C LYS A 118 -7.31 16.36 -28.03
N TYR A 119 -7.55 15.16 -28.55
CA TYR A 119 -8.82 14.45 -28.47
C TYR A 119 -8.93 13.49 -27.28
N GLY A 120 -7.87 13.37 -26.47
CA GLY A 120 -7.86 12.51 -25.29
C GLY A 120 -7.84 11.02 -25.61
N VAL A 121 -7.09 10.61 -26.65
CA VAL A 121 -6.94 9.20 -27.04
C VAL A 121 -5.47 8.77 -27.16
N VAL A 122 -5.24 7.46 -27.12
CA VAL A 122 -3.99 6.78 -27.51
C VAL A 122 -4.34 5.55 -28.35
N CYS A 123 -3.50 5.22 -29.34
CA CYS A 123 -3.65 4.05 -30.19
C CYS A 123 -2.63 2.98 -29.77
N TRP A 124 -3.09 1.83 -29.28
CA TRP A 124 -2.22 0.76 -28.78
C TRP A 124 -1.46 0.01 -29.88
N ASP A 125 -2.06 -0.15 -31.08
CA ASP A 125 -1.48 -0.94 -32.17
C ASP A 125 -1.04 -0.10 -33.37
N VAL A 126 -0.28 0.98 -33.15
CA VAL A 126 0.28 1.76 -34.27
C VAL A 126 1.33 0.94 -35.04
N LYS A 127 1.16 0.90 -36.36
CA LYS A 127 2.00 0.22 -37.35
C LYS A 127 1.78 0.86 -38.74
N PRO A 128 2.73 0.72 -39.69
CA PRO A 128 2.67 1.38 -41.00
C PRO A 128 1.34 1.21 -41.75
N ARG A 129 0.76 0.00 -41.76
CA ARG A 129 -0.50 -0.31 -42.44
C ARG A 129 -1.75 0.40 -41.90
N ASN A 130 -1.67 1.05 -40.74
CA ASN A 130 -2.78 1.87 -40.24
C ASN A 130 -2.81 3.28 -40.83
N PHE A 131 -1.77 3.67 -41.57
CA PHE A 131 -1.68 4.95 -42.24
C PHE A 131 -1.88 4.80 -43.75
N ARG A 132 -2.56 5.77 -44.35
CA ARG A 132 -2.75 5.89 -45.79
C ARG A 132 -2.45 7.32 -46.22
N ILE A 133 -1.92 7.47 -47.43
CA ILE A 133 -1.67 8.79 -48.02
C ILE A 133 -2.83 9.14 -48.94
N PHE A 134 -3.60 10.15 -48.54
CA PHE A 134 -4.68 10.75 -49.30
C PHE A 134 -4.19 12.01 -50.04
N LYS A 135 -5.02 12.57 -50.92
CA LYS A 135 -4.70 13.83 -51.64
C LYS A 135 -4.31 14.97 -50.69
N ASN A 136 -4.94 15.03 -49.52
CA ASN A 136 -4.74 16.08 -48.52
C ASN A 136 -3.78 15.68 -47.38
N GLY A 137 -3.02 14.59 -47.55
CA GLY A 137 -1.98 14.18 -46.61
C GLY A 137 -2.22 12.82 -45.93
N LEU A 138 -1.34 12.50 -44.98
CA LEU A 138 -1.36 11.25 -44.22
C LEU A 138 -2.54 11.21 -43.23
N ARG A 139 -3.30 10.10 -43.21
CA ARG A 139 -4.38 9.86 -42.24
C ARG A 139 -4.30 8.44 -41.65
N PHE A 140 -4.70 8.33 -40.39
CA PHE A 140 -4.91 7.09 -39.66
C PHE A 140 -6.31 6.53 -39.97
N ILE A 141 -6.38 5.26 -40.38
CA ILE A 141 -7.61 4.65 -40.88
C ILE A 141 -8.16 3.53 -39.98
N ASP A 142 -7.44 3.15 -38.92
CA ASP A 142 -7.79 1.97 -38.12
C ASP A 142 -8.66 2.27 -36.90
N TYR A 143 -9.96 2.47 -37.14
CA TYR A 143 -10.95 2.62 -36.07
C TYR A 143 -11.32 1.26 -35.47
N GLY A 144 -11.03 1.04 -34.19
CA GLY A 144 -11.35 -0.22 -33.55
C GLY A 144 -11.03 -0.22 -32.07
N TRP A 145 -10.92 -1.42 -31.52
CA TRP A 145 -10.66 -1.64 -30.10
C TRP A 145 -9.36 -1.00 -29.61
N ASP A 146 -8.36 -0.86 -30.48
CA ASP A 146 -7.02 -0.37 -30.10
C ASP A 146 -6.94 1.14 -29.84
N ILE A 147 -7.99 1.92 -30.12
CA ILE A 147 -8.08 3.32 -29.68
C ILE A 147 -8.62 3.36 -28.24
N LYS A 148 -7.81 3.85 -27.31
CA LYS A 148 -8.10 3.92 -25.87
C LYS A 148 -8.17 5.36 -25.38
N PRO A 149 -8.82 5.63 -24.23
CA PRO A 149 -8.66 6.88 -23.51
C PRO A 149 -7.20 7.19 -23.25
N TYR A 150 -6.87 8.47 -23.34
CA TYR A 150 -5.53 8.95 -23.10
C TYR A 150 -5.03 8.57 -21.71
N ASN A 151 -3.84 8.00 -21.65
CA ASN A 151 -3.01 8.02 -20.46
C ASN A 151 -1.56 8.25 -20.87
N PHE A 152 -0.77 8.82 -19.95
CA PHE A 152 0.56 9.29 -20.29
C PHE A 152 1.52 8.15 -20.66
N LYS A 153 1.45 7.02 -19.94
CA LYS A 153 2.28 5.84 -20.19
C LYS A 153 2.08 5.33 -21.62
N ASP A 154 0.83 5.09 -22.00
CA ASP A 154 0.51 4.56 -23.31
C ASP A 154 0.79 5.57 -24.42
N PHE A 155 0.71 6.88 -24.12
CA PHE A 155 1.15 7.91 -25.04
C PHE A 155 2.65 7.79 -25.34
N VAL A 156 3.51 7.61 -24.32
CA VAL A 156 4.96 7.41 -24.52
C VAL A 156 5.22 6.19 -25.41
N PHE A 157 4.55 5.07 -25.15
CA PHE A 157 4.70 3.85 -25.96
C PHE A 157 4.13 3.99 -27.37
N MET A 158 3.02 4.70 -27.54
CA MET A 158 2.47 5.03 -28.86
C MET A 158 3.46 5.87 -29.67
N VAL A 159 4.07 6.90 -29.07
CA VAL A 159 5.08 7.72 -29.73
C VAL A 159 6.30 6.87 -30.09
N GLN A 160 6.71 5.94 -29.23
CA GLN A 160 7.80 4.98 -29.50
C GLN A 160 7.50 4.07 -30.69
N ARG A 161 6.32 3.44 -30.73
CA ARG A 161 5.90 2.60 -31.86
C ARG A 161 5.74 3.40 -33.16
N THR A 162 5.29 4.64 -33.04
CA THR A 162 5.14 5.55 -34.19
C THR A 162 6.51 5.96 -34.74
N TYR A 163 7.47 6.24 -33.86
CA TYR A 163 8.87 6.47 -34.24
C TYR A 163 9.45 5.27 -35.00
N LEU A 164 9.25 4.05 -34.50
CA LEU A 164 9.65 2.83 -35.20
C LEU A 164 8.95 2.69 -36.56
N SER A 165 7.65 3.02 -36.64
CA SER A 165 6.88 2.96 -37.89
C SER A 165 7.41 3.93 -38.95
N LEU A 166 7.88 5.11 -38.52
CA LEU A 166 8.49 6.12 -39.38
C LEU A 166 9.88 5.68 -39.90
N ARG A 167 10.67 5.05 -39.03
CA ARG A 167 12.08 4.70 -39.30
C ARG A 167 12.26 3.35 -39.99
N TYR A 168 11.36 2.39 -39.71
CA TYR A 168 11.38 1.02 -40.23
C TYR A 168 10.02 0.60 -40.84
N PRO A 169 9.49 1.35 -41.82
CA PRO A 169 8.13 1.14 -42.36
C PRO A 169 7.95 -0.19 -43.10
N THR A 170 9.04 -0.80 -43.57
CA THR A 170 9.05 -2.04 -44.35
C THR A 170 9.56 -3.25 -43.57
N ALA A 171 9.78 -3.13 -42.26
CA ALA A 171 10.27 -4.23 -41.43
C ALA A 171 9.28 -5.40 -41.42
N THR A 172 9.70 -6.58 -41.89
CA THR A 172 8.87 -7.79 -41.95
C THR A 172 8.57 -8.35 -40.56
N ASN A 173 9.42 -8.05 -39.58
CA ASN A 173 9.30 -8.42 -38.17
C ASN A 173 8.88 -7.22 -37.28
N PHE A 174 8.14 -6.25 -37.83
CA PHE A 174 7.77 -5.02 -37.10
C PHE A 174 7.06 -5.32 -35.78
N LYS A 175 6.24 -6.39 -35.73
CA LYS A 175 5.50 -6.78 -34.53
C LYS A 175 6.45 -7.19 -33.40
N GLU A 176 7.45 -8.00 -33.72
CA GLU A 176 8.48 -8.45 -32.78
C GLU A 176 9.33 -7.28 -32.32
N LEU A 177 9.79 -6.43 -33.25
CA LEU A 177 10.59 -5.23 -32.95
C LEU A 177 9.83 -4.27 -32.02
N ALA A 178 8.57 -3.95 -32.35
CA ALA A 178 7.74 -3.06 -31.54
C ALA A 178 7.48 -3.64 -30.14
N HIS A 179 7.32 -4.96 -30.03
CA HIS A 179 7.15 -5.63 -28.74
C HIS A 179 8.43 -5.58 -27.90
N GLU A 180 9.59 -5.82 -28.51
CA GLU A 180 10.88 -5.76 -27.83
C GLU A 180 11.16 -4.35 -27.30
N ALA A 181 10.89 -3.31 -28.10
CA ALA A 181 11.10 -1.90 -27.73
C ALA A 181 10.31 -1.44 -26.49
N LEU A 182 9.17 -2.07 -26.18
CA LEU A 182 8.41 -1.77 -24.96
C LEU A 182 9.19 -2.10 -23.68
N THR A 183 10.13 -3.05 -23.77
CA THR A 183 10.87 -3.60 -22.62
C THR A 183 12.38 -3.41 -22.70
N ASN A 184 12.90 -3.07 -23.89
CA ASN A 184 14.30 -2.78 -24.15
C ASN A 184 14.45 -1.40 -24.81
N TRP A 185 14.75 -0.41 -23.99
CA TRP A 185 14.94 0.98 -24.44
C TRP A 185 16.35 1.28 -24.94
N GLU A 186 17.27 0.31 -24.84
CA GLU A 186 18.64 0.40 -25.35
C GLU A 186 18.79 -0.21 -26.74
N LEU A 187 17.68 -0.57 -27.39
CA LEU A 187 17.68 -0.97 -28.79
C LEU A 187 18.27 0.13 -29.66
N HIS A 188 19.19 -0.25 -30.54
CA HIS A 188 19.76 0.66 -31.52
C HIS A 188 18.68 1.26 -32.45
N GLU A 189 17.55 0.57 -32.63
CA GLU A 189 16.40 1.07 -33.37
C GLU A 189 15.72 2.27 -32.72
N LEU A 190 15.98 2.54 -31.44
CA LEU A 190 15.48 3.70 -30.70
C LEU A 190 16.49 4.86 -30.66
N ASP A 191 17.62 4.76 -31.36
CA ASP A 191 18.62 5.83 -31.44
C ASP A 191 18.05 7.10 -32.07
N GLY A 192 17.88 8.15 -31.23
CA GLY A 192 17.28 9.42 -31.63
C GLY A 192 15.80 9.58 -31.23
N PHE A 193 15.17 8.53 -30.68
CA PHE A 193 13.82 8.61 -30.12
C PHE A 193 13.63 9.76 -29.12
N PRO A 194 14.54 10.03 -28.16
CA PRO A 194 14.45 11.19 -27.26
C PRO A 194 14.18 12.53 -27.97
N ASN A 195 14.89 12.79 -29.06
CA ASN A 195 14.74 14.03 -29.81
C ASN A 195 13.40 14.09 -30.52
N PHE A 196 12.96 12.97 -31.12
CA PHE A 196 11.65 12.86 -31.74
C PHE A 196 10.51 13.03 -30.72
N PHE A 197 10.60 12.37 -29.57
CA PHE A 197 9.63 12.52 -28.48
C PHE A 197 9.53 13.98 -28.03
N ASN A 198 10.65 14.67 -27.84
CA ASN A 198 10.64 16.07 -27.43
C ASN A 198 10.01 17.00 -28.49
N LYS A 199 10.27 16.77 -29.78
CA LYS A 199 9.57 17.50 -30.87
C LYS A 199 8.04 17.32 -30.79
N VAL A 200 7.57 16.10 -30.56
CA VAL A 200 6.14 15.80 -30.39
C VAL A 200 5.59 16.48 -29.13
N TYR A 201 6.30 16.33 -28.02
CA TYR A 201 5.85 16.79 -26.71
C TYR A 201 5.78 18.31 -26.61
N GLU A 202 6.72 19.03 -27.22
CA GLU A 202 6.69 20.49 -27.31
C GLU A 202 5.42 21.00 -28.02
N ARG A 203 4.98 20.34 -29.09
CA ARG A 203 3.70 20.68 -29.75
C ARG A 203 2.50 20.33 -28.89
N VAL A 204 2.55 19.19 -28.21
CA VAL A 204 1.52 18.78 -27.24
C VAL A 204 1.33 19.83 -26.14
N LEU A 205 2.42 20.35 -25.58
CA LEU A 205 2.36 21.38 -24.52
C LEU A 205 1.73 22.69 -24.99
N ASN A 206 1.89 23.01 -26.27
CA ASN A 206 1.32 24.21 -26.89
C ASN A 206 -0.08 23.97 -27.49
N THR A 207 -0.63 22.76 -27.39
CA THR A 207 -1.92 22.40 -28.01
C THR A 207 -3.08 22.70 -27.07
N GLN A 208 -4.04 23.50 -27.56
CA GLN A 208 -5.31 23.70 -26.85
C GLN A 208 -6.13 22.40 -26.87
N ILE A 209 -6.43 21.89 -25.69
CA ILE A 209 -7.29 20.71 -25.51
C ILE A 209 -8.73 21.07 -25.89
N VAL A 210 -9.35 20.26 -26.76
CA VAL A 210 -10.73 20.50 -27.24
C VAL A 210 -11.74 19.72 -26.40
N CYS A 211 -11.35 18.57 -25.86
CA CYS A 211 -12.23 17.72 -25.06
C CYS A 211 -11.61 17.47 -23.69
N GLU A 212 -11.96 18.31 -22.71
CA GLU A 212 -11.47 18.18 -21.33
C GLU A 212 -12.06 16.96 -20.61
N TYR A 213 -13.25 16.51 -21.02
CA TYR A 213 -13.91 15.35 -20.43
C TYR A 213 -13.25 14.03 -20.87
N PRO A 214 -12.86 13.16 -19.92
CA PRO A 214 -12.29 11.86 -20.20
C PRO A 214 -13.31 10.96 -20.89
N ILE A 215 -12.83 10.09 -21.77
CA ILE A 215 -13.65 9.04 -22.37
C ILE A 215 -14.02 8.06 -21.24
N LYS A 216 -15.31 7.95 -20.94
CA LYS A 216 -15.82 7.03 -19.91
C LYS A 216 -16.12 5.66 -20.51
N TYR A 217 -15.67 4.60 -19.85
CA TYR A 217 -16.11 3.24 -20.14
C TYR A 217 -17.41 2.95 -19.40
N ASP A 218 -18.26 2.10 -19.98
CA ASP A 218 -19.38 1.53 -19.22
C ASP A 218 -18.82 0.51 -18.22
N HIS A 219 -18.83 0.90 -16.94
CA HIS A 219 -18.28 0.13 -15.84
C HIS A 219 -19.31 -0.76 -15.12
N LYS A 220 -20.56 -0.87 -15.63
CA LYS A 220 -21.66 -1.59 -14.96
C LYS A 220 -21.28 -3.02 -14.57
N LYS A 221 -20.52 -3.71 -15.43
CA LYS A 221 -20.04 -5.08 -15.15
C LYS A 221 -18.99 -5.13 -14.03
N GLU A 222 -18.07 -4.17 -13.97
CA GLU A 222 -17.08 -4.11 -12.89
C GLU A 222 -17.74 -3.78 -11.55
N TYR A 223 -18.70 -2.83 -11.54
CA TYR A 223 -19.49 -2.52 -10.35
C TYR A 223 -20.25 -3.74 -9.81
N ARG A 224 -20.93 -4.50 -10.69
CA ARG A 224 -21.57 -5.78 -10.31
C ARG A 224 -20.58 -6.76 -9.68
N SER A 225 -19.40 -6.92 -10.29
CA SER A 225 -18.37 -7.81 -9.77
C SER A 225 -17.87 -7.37 -8.40
N MET A 226 -17.55 -6.08 -8.23
CA MET A 226 -17.04 -5.53 -6.98
C MET A 226 -18.03 -5.69 -5.83
N ILE A 227 -19.30 -5.36 -6.06
CA ILE A 227 -20.32 -5.49 -5.03
C ILE A 227 -20.60 -6.97 -4.74
N GLY A 228 -20.61 -7.82 -5.76
CA GLY A 228 -20.68 -9.28 -5.58
C GLY A 228 -19.53 -9.82 -4.71
N ASP A 229 -18.30 -9.36 -4.94
CA ASP A 229 -17.14 -9.72 -4.13
C ASP A 229 -17.26 -9.25 -2.68
N LEU A 230 -17.82 -8.06 -2.45
CA LEU A 230 -18.12 -7.55 -1.11
C LEU A 230 -19.17 -8.42 -0.40
N LEU A 231 -20.25 -8.77 -1.07
CA LEU A 231 -21.29 -9.64 -0.50
C LEU A 231 -20.76 -11.04 -0.16
N ASN A 232 -19.91 -11.59 -1.02
CA ASN A 232 -19.21 -12.86 -0.78
C ASN A 232 -18.25 -12.76 0.41
N LYS A 233 -17.46 -11.68 0.48
CA LYS A 233 -16.50 -11.40 1.56
C LYS A 233 -17.18 -11.36 2.93
N PHE A 234 -18.43 -10.89 2.97
CA PHE A 234 -19.23 -10.82 4.19
C PHE A 234 -20.28 -11.95 4.32
N ALA A 235 -20.23 -12.96 3.45
CA ALA A 235 -21.00 -14.23 3.49
C ALA A 235 -22.54 -14.13 3.37
N MET A 236 -23.06 -13.24 2.52
CA MET A 236 -24.50 -12.89 2.44
C MET A 236 -25.26 -13.56 1.27
N GLY A 237 -25.01 -14.84 0.98
CA GLY A 237 -25.31 -15.44 -0.34
C GLY A 237 -26.78 -15.70 -0.74
N ASN A 238 -27.73 -15.78 0.18
CA ASN A 238 -29.16 -16.08 -0.09
C ASN A 238 -30.13 -15.12 0.62
N GLU A 239 -29.65 -13.91 0.91
CA GLU A 239 -30.33 -13.01 1.82
C GLU A 239 -31.27 -12.01 1.13
N ARG A 240 -32.28 -11.52 1.86
CA ARG A 240 -33.20 -10.51 1.31
C ARG A 240 -32.44 -9.21 1.09
N THR A 241 -32.41 -8.74 -0.16
CA THR A 241 -31.67 -7.55 -0.60
C THR A 241 -32.63 -6.52 -1.21
N ILE A 242 -32.50 -5.27 -0.77
CA ILE A 242 -33.11 -4.11 -1.44
C ILE A 242 -32.02 -3.34 -2.17
N GLU A 243 -32.30 -2.98 -3.43
CA GLU A 243 -31.51 -2.05 -4.22
C GLU A 243 -32.31 -0.75 -4.40
N HIS A 244 -31.88 0.32 -3.74
CA HIS A 244 -32.47 1.64 -3.86
C HIS A 244 -31.73 2.47 -4.91
N ILE A 245 -32.47 2.97 -5.89
CA ILE A 245 -31.96 3.56 -7.13
C ILE A 245 -32.37 5.03 -7.19
N SER A 246 -31.38 5.91 -7.43
CA SER A 246 -31.63 7.34 -7.62
C SER A 246 -32.44 7.61 -8.90
N PRO A 247 -33.34 8.61 -8.91
CA PRO A 247 -34.02 9.03 -10.13
C PRO A 247 -33.04 9.34 -11.26
N GLY A 248 -33.26 8.77 -12.46
CA GLY A 248 -32.40 8.98 -13.63
C GLY A 248 -31.17 8.08 -13.74
N THR A 249 -30.99 7.13 -12.80
CA THR A 249 -29.94 6.09 -12.89
C THR A 249 -30.55 4.73 -13.24
N GLU A 250 -29.82 3.91 -14.00
CA GLU A 250 -30.25 2.53 -14.25
C GLU A 250 -29.97 1.64 -13.03
N PRO A 251 -30.81 0.61 -12.78
CA PRO A 251 -30.49 -0.44 -11.81
C PRO A 251 -29.14 -1.08 -12.15
N LEU A 252 -28.34 -1.33 -11.11
CA LEU A 252 -27.11 -2.08 -11.24
C LEU A 252 -27.40 -3.58 -11.38
N ASP A 253 -28.59 -4.09 -11.02
CA ASP A 253 -28.99 -5.53 -11.04
C ASP A 253 -27.90 -6.44 -10.47
N ILE A 254 -27.46 -6.14 -9.25
CA ILE A 254 -26.28 -6.76 -8.65
C ILE A 254 -26.58 -8.20 -8.18
N VAL A 255 -27.78 -8.44 -7.64
CA VAL A 255 -28.18 -9.72 -7.05
C VAL A 255 -29.44 -10.26 -7.73
N PRO A 256 -29.47 -11.53 -8.18
CA PRO A 256 -30.69 -12.14 -8.70
C PRO A 256 -31.81 -12.07 -7.65
N ASN A 257 -32.98 -11.54 -8.04
CA ASN A 257 -34.15 -11.34 -7.17
C ASN A 257 -34.05 -10.19 -6.13
N SER A 258 -33.19 -9.19 -6.33
CA SER A 258 -33.26 -7.94 -5.55
C SER A 258 -34.59 -7.23 -5.74
N ILE A 259 -35.07 -6.56 -4.69
CA ILE A 259 -36.20 -5.65 -4.80
C ILE A 259 -35.65 -4.29 -5.23
N ASN A 260 -35.87 -3.91 -6.49
CA ASN A 260 -35.48 -2.62 -7.04
C ASN A 260 -36.50 -1.55 -6.62
N MET A 261 -36.03 -0.50 -5.94
CA MET A 261 -36.86 0.62 -5.49
C MET A 261 -36.41 1.94 -6.12
N THR A 262 -37.34 2.67 -6.71
CA THR A 262 -37.14 4.02 -7.25
C THR A 262 -38.01 5.03 -6.49
N GLY A 263 -37.42 6.06 -5.87
CA GLY A 263 -38.18 7.15 -5.21
C GLY A 263 -37.92 7.35 -3.69
N PRO A 264 -38.73 8.17 -2.99
CA PRO A 264 -38.55 8.51 -1.58
C PRO A 264 -38.66 7.31 -0.63
N LEU A 265 -37.96 7.35 0.50
CA LEU A 265 -37.91 6.26 1.48
C LEU A 265 -39.16 6.11 2.36
N ASP A 266 -40.20 6.92 2.17
CA ASP A 266 -41.34 7.04 3.09
C ASP A 266 -42.17 5.75 3.23
N ASN A 267 -42.02 4.79 2.30
CA ASN A 267 -42.69 3.49 2.31
C ASN A 267 -41.80 2.31 2.75
N LEU A 268 -40.58 2.56 3.22
CA LEU A 268 -39.61 1.52 3.58
C LEU A 268 -40.10 0.61 4.73
N SER A 269 -40.92 1.13 5.65
CA SER A 269 -41.51 0.36 6.75
C SER A 269 -42.51 -0.72 6.31
N ASN A 270 -42.95 -0.71 5.05
CA ASN A 270 -43.88 -1.70 4.51
C ASN A 270 -43.17 -2.99 4.05
N TYR A 271 -41.84 -3.00 4.01
CA TYR A 271 -41.05 -4.17 3.67
C TYR A 271 -40.61 -4.91 4.95
N ALA A 272 -40.55 -6.24 4.88
CA ALA A 272 -39.97 -7.04 5.96
C ALA A 272 -38.47 -6.72 6.12
N PRO A 273 -37.88 -6.85 7.33
CA PRO A 273 -36.47 -6.58 7.55
C PRO A 273 -35.58 -7.32 6.55
N VAL A 274 -34.63 -6.60 5.98
CA VAL A 274 -33.66 -7.10 5.00
C VAL A 274 -32.30 -7.30 5.63
N ASN A 275 -31.50 -8.17 5.03
CA ASN A 275 -30.12 -8.36 5.46
C ASN A 275 -29.17 -7.39 4.77
N VAL A 276 -29.46 -7.03 3.52
CA VAL A 276 -28.61 -6.16 2.71
C VAL A 276 -29.45 -5.03 2.14
N PHE A 277 -28.97 -3.81 2.33
CA PHE A 277 -29.50 -2.61 1.69
C PHE A 277 -28.42 -1.97 0.84
N ILE A 278 -28.63 -1.89 -0.47
CA ILE A 278 -27.73 -1.24 -1.42
C ILE A 278 -28.35 0.08 -1.84
N SER A 279 -27.61 1.16 -1.66
CA SER A 279 -28.02 2.52 -2.01
C SER A 279 -27.13 3.04 -3.12
N ASN A 280 -27.69 3.20 -4.32
CA ASN A 280 -27.03 3.87 -5.44
C ASN A 280 -27.42 5.36 -5.44
N CYS A 281 -27.05 6.05 -4.36
CA CYS A 281 -27.32 7.48 -4.20
C CYS A 281 -26.16 8.30 -4.77
N VAL A 282 -26.35 8.95 -5.92
CA VAL A 282 -25.47 10.07 -6.31
C VAL A 282 -25.87 11.23 -5.39
N ILE A 283 -25.21 11.33 -4.23
CA ILE A 283 -25.68 12.14 -3.10
C ILE A 283 -25.57 13.65 -3.41
N ASP A 284 -26.65 14.23 -3.95
CA ASP A 284 -26.94 15.69 -3.85
C ASP A 284 -27.68 16.03 -2.53
N LEU A 285 -27.72 15.11 -1.56
CA LEU A 285 -28.43 15.30 -0.29
C LEU A 285 -27.63 16.19 0.67
N LYS A 286 -28.30 17.18 1.26
CA LYS A 286 -27.77 17.96 2.38
C LYS A 286 -27.60 17.08 3.63
N LYS A 287 -26.79 17.53 4.58
CA LYS A 287 -26.49 16.83 5.85
C LYS A 287 -27.73 16.28 6.57
N ASP A 288 -28.77 17.10 6.70
CA ASP A 288 -30.00 16.71 7.39
C ASP A 288 -30.77 15.61 6.63
N GLN A 289 -30.79 15.69 5.30
CA GLN A 289 -31.44 14.68 4.45
C GLN A 289 -30.70 13.33 4.51
N LEU A 290 -29.36 13.34 4.61
CA LEU A 290 -28.56 12.14 4.77
C LEU A 290 -28.81 11.47 6.14
N VAL A 291 -29.03 12.25 7.20
CA VAL A 291 -29.40 11.71 8.53
C VAL A 291 -30.73 10.98 8.48
N ASP A 292 -31.74 11.59 7.87
CA ASP A 292 -33.06 10.98 7.72
C ASP A 292 -33.00 9.72 6.84
N TYR A 293 -32.17 9.76 5.80
CA TYR A 293 -31.90 8.62 4.92
C TYR A 293 -31.33 7.43 5.68
N ILE A 294 -30.20 7.62 6.38
CA ILE A 294 -29.53 6.55 7.13
C ILE A 294 -30.46 6.01 8.25
N THR A 295 -31.22 6.89 8.90
CA THR A 295 -32.19 6.50 9.93
C THR A 295 -33.30 5.61 9.38
N SER A 296 -33.75 5.88 8.16
CA SER A 296 -34.77 5.08 7.48
C SER A 296 -34.23 3.72 7.06
N VAL A 297 -33.01 3.67 6.50
CA VAL A 297 -32.31 2.41 6.17
C VAL A 297 -32.13 1.53 7.41
N LYS A 298 -31.72 2.12 8.54
CA LYS A 298 -31.55 1.41 9.82
C LYS A 298 -32.81 0.67 10.26
N LYS A 299 -34.01 1.26 10.10
CA LYS A 299 -35.28 0.65 10.51
C LYS A 299 -35.62 -0.62 9.71
N CYS A 300 -35.03 -0.76 8.51
CA CYS A 300 -35.29 -1.89 7.61
C CYS A 300 -34.23 -2.98 7.70
N LEU A 301 -33.07 -2.72 8.27
CA LEU A 301 -32.00 -3.71 8.39
C LEU A 301 -32.16 -4.55 9.66
N VAL A 302 -31.96 -5.86 9.52
CA VAL A 302 -31.77 -6.74 10.69
C VAL A 302 -30.48 -6.37 11.44
N PRO A 303 -30.36 -6.67 12.75
CA PRO A 303 -29.07 -6.58 13.44
C PRO A 303 -27.98 -7.36 12.70
N ASN A 304 -26.77 -6.80 12.62
CA ASN A 304 -25.66 -7.28 11.76
C ASN A 304 -25.90 -7.20 10.24
N GLY A 305 -27.03 -6.66 9.77
CA GLY A 305 -27.29 -6.43 8.35
C GLY A 305 -26.31 -5.43 7.73
N LEU A 306 -26.09 -5.54 6.42
CA LEU A 306 -25.20 -4.69 5.64
C LEU A 306 -25.93 -3.53 4.98
N PHE A 307 -25.30 -2.36 5.03
CA PHE A 307 -25.67 -1.18 4.29
C PHE A 307 -24.52 -0.79 3.37
N ILE A 308 -24.71 -0.98 2.06
CA ILE A 308 -23.77 -0.58 1.02
C ILE A 308 -24.22 0.76 0.47
N LEU A 309 -23.44 1.81 0.73
CA LEU A 309 -23.70 3.16 0.25
C LEU A 309 -22.72 3.50 -0.87
N ILE A 310 -23.22 3.69 -2.08
CA ILE A 310 -22.47 4.14 -3.24
C ILE A 310 -22.69 5.64 -3.36
N LEU A 311 -21.62 6.43 -3.41
CA LEU A 311 -21.66 7.89 -3.48
C LEU A 311 -20.59 8.44 -4.42
N PRO A 312 -20.69 9.70 -4.88
CA PRO A 312 -19.60 10.35 -5.62
C PRO A 312 -18.31 10.33 -4.81
N ASP A 313 -17.17 10.16 -5.47
CA ASP A 313 -15.89 10.07 -4.76
C ASP A 313 -15.50 11.41 -4.12
N GLN A 314 -15.64 11.49 -2.79
CA GLN A 314 -15.42 12.69 -1.99
C GLN A 314 -13.95 13.09 -1.90
N PHE A 315 -13.01 12.23 -2.28
CA PHE A 315 -11.59 12.61 -2.35
C PHE A 315 -11.29 13.48 -3.57
N TYR A 316 -12.21 13.54 -4.53
CA TYR A 316 -12.04 14.21 -5.83
C TYR A 316 -13.03 15.34 -6.09
N SER A 317 -14.02 15.54 -5.22
CA SER A 317 -14.93 16.65 -5.29
C SER A 317 -14.38 17.89 -4.58
N TYR A 318 -14.43 19.05 -5.25
CA TYR A 318 -13.74 20.28 -4.82
C TYR A 318 -14.69 21.35 -4.27
N SER A 319 -15.99 21.06 -4.09
CA SER A 319 -16.92 22.07 -3.60
C SER A 319 -16.90 22.13 -2.07
N ILE A 320 -16.78 23.34 -1.53
CA ILE A 320 -16.77 23.63 -0.08
C ILE A 320 -18.17 23.37 0.54
N GLU A 321 -19.20 23.23 -0.30
CA GLU A 321 -20.60 23.03 0.10
C GLU A 321 -21.00 21.55 0.20
N GLU A 322 -20.14 20.61 -0.24
CA GLU A 322 -20.38 19.17 -0.16
C GLU A 322 -19.95 18.55 1.19
N LEU A 323 -20.73 17.56 1.63
CA LEU A 323 -20.48 16.74 2.83
C LEU A 323 -19.13 16.01 2.70
N GLN A 324 -18.17 16.36 3.54
CA GLN A 324 -16.87 15.67 3.54
C GLN A 324 -17.00 14.22 3.99
N LEU A 325 -16.11 13.33 3.53
CA LEU A 325 -16.13 11.91 3.93
C LEU A 325 -16.11 11.74 5.45
N HIS A 326 -15.38 12.59 6.18
CA HIS A 326 -15.35 12.57 7.64
C HIS A 326 -16.75 12.81 8.25
N ASP A 327 -17.54 13.72 7.68
CA ASP A 327 -18.91 13.96 8.12
C ASP A 327 -19.78 12.74 7.84
N ILE A 328 -19.67 12.16 6.64
CA ILE A 328 -20.41 10.94 6.25
C ILE A 328 -20.10 9.78 7.20
N ARG A 329 -18.81 9.51 7.47
CA ARG A 329 -18.36 8.50 8.44
C ARG A 329 -18.96 8.73 9.82
N THR A 330 -18.97 9.99 10.26
CA THR A 330 -19.52 10.38 11.57
C THR A 330 -21.03 10.12 11.63
N LEU A 331 -21.77 10.47 10.58
CA LEU A 331 -23.22 10.25 10.51
C LEU A 331 -23.58 8.77 10.47
N ILE A 332 -22.89 7.97 9.65
CA ILE A 332 -23.05 6.51 9.58
C ILE A 332 -22.78 5.89 10.95
N THR A 333 -21.68 6.28 11.60
CA THR A 333 -21.31 5.76 12.92
C THR A 333 -22.32 6.17 13.99
N LYS A 334 -22.79 7.42 13.97
CA LYS A 334 -23.82 7.94 14.91
C LYS A 334 -25.15 7.21 14.75
N ALA A 335 -25.50 6.81 13.53
CA ALA A 335 -26.68 6.00 13.28
C ALA A 335 -26.55 4.55 13.82
N GLY A 336 -25.35 4.13 14.25
CA GLY A 336 -25.10 2.82 14.81
C GLY A 336 -24.56 1.80 13.80
N PHE A 337 -23.97 2.26 12.70
CA PHE A 337 -23.28 1.39 11.75
C PHE A 337 -21.77 1.39 11.99
N SER A 338 -21.13 0.25 11.79
CA SER A 338 -19.68 0.09 11.70
C SER A 338 -19.26 0.05 10.23
N ILE A 339 -18.24 0.80 9.86
CA ILE A 339 -17.72 0.84 8.49
C ILE A 339 -16.74 -0.32 8.32
N LEU A 340 -17.06 -1.28 7.44
CA LEU A 340 -16.27 -2.48 7.21
C LEU A 340 -15.21 -2.29 6.12
N SER A 341 -15.59 -1.64 5.02
CA SER A 341 -14.69 -1.28 3.93
C SER A 341 -15.14 0.00 3.25
N GLU A 342 -14.17 0.64 2.60
CA GLU A 342 -14.39 1.75 1.70
C GLU A 342 -13.61 1.41 0.43
N ASP A 343 -14.30 1.34 -0.69
CA ASP A 343 -13.75 0.85 -1.94
C ASP A 343 -14.04 1.88 -3.02
N GLU A 344 -13.07 2.17 -3.88
CA GLU A 344 -13.28 3.09 -5.00
C GLU A 344 -13.63 2.33 -6.27
N SER A 345 -14.41 2.97 -7.13
CA SER A 345 -14.64 2.53 -8.52
C SER A 345 -13.35 2.32 -9.32
N PRO A 346 -13.42 1.57 -10.45
CA PRO A 346 -12.35 1.57 -11.43
C PRO A 346 -11.97 3.00 -11.82
N TYR A 347 -10.67 3.26 -11.86
CA TYR A 347 -10.18 4.59 -12.14
C TYR A 347 -10.10 4.85 -13.64
N TYR A 348 -10.24 6.11 -14.03
CA TYR A 348 -9.92 6.59 -15.36
C TYR A 348 -8.78 7.61 -15.28
N THR A 349 -8.14 7.84 -16.43
CA THR A 349 -7.08 8.85 -16.56
C THR A 349 -7.67 10.09 -17.21
N GLU A 350 -7.51 11.23 -16.55
CA GLU A 350 -7.85 12.53 -17.13
C GLU A 350 -6.85 12.91 -18.23
N ILE A 351 -7.22 13.86 -19.08
CA ILE A 351 -6.37 14.30 -20.18
C ILE A 351 -5.01 14.84 -19.72
N TYR A 352 -4.92 15.39 -18.51
CA TYR A 352 -3.68 15.86 -17.89
C TYR A 352 -2.87 14.74 -17.21
N GLY A 353 -3.34 13.49 -17.26
CA GLY A 353 -2.65 12.33 -16.72
C GLY A 353 -2.91 12.06 -15.23
N ASN A 354 -3.86 12.75 -14.60
CA ASN A 354 -4.30 12.47 -13.23
C ASN A 354 -5.22 11.25 -13.22
N PHE A 355 -5.14 10.43 -12.18
CA PHE A 355 -6.03 9.28 -12.01
C PHE A 355 -7.17 9.68 -11.08
N LYS A 356 -8.40 9.37 -11.50
CA LYS A 356 -9.61 9.65 -10.74
C LYS A 356 -10.56 8.47 -10.73
N THR A 357 -11.39 8.43 -9.71
CA THR A 357 -12.49 7.50 -9.48
C THR A 357 -13.77 8.32 -9.43
N ASP A 358 -14.88 7.76 -9.91
CA ASP A 358 -16.16 8.49 -9.96
C ASP A 358 -16.96 8.28 -8.66
N THR A 359 -16.83 7.10 -8.06
CA THR A 359 -17.62 6.68 -6.90
C THR A 359 -16.77 6.05 -5.80
N LEU A 360 -17.18 6.33 -4.56
CA LEU A 360 -16.76 5.67 -3.32
C LEU A 360 -17.91 4.76 -2.84
N ILE A 361 -17.57 3.53 -2.47
CA ILE A 361 -18.48 2.50 -2.00
C ILE A 361 -18.17 2.24 -0.53
N LEU A 362 -19.06 2.65 0.37
CA LEU A 362 -18.96 2.38 1.80
C LEU A 362 -19.77 1.13 2.14
N THR A 363 -19.09 0.08 2.60
CA THR A 363 -19.76 -1.11 3.14
C THR A 363 -19.85 -1.01 4.64
N ASN A 364 -21.06 -0.94 5.16
CA ASN A 364 -21.34 -0.71 6.56
C ASN A 364 -22.13 -1.88 7.15
N ARG A 365 -21.96 -2.13 8.44
CA ARG A 365 -22.70 -3.16 9.19
C ARG A 365 -23.43 -2.52 10.35
N LEU A 366 -24.73 -2.78 10.47
CA LEU A 366 -25.50 -2.31 11.61
C LEU A 366 -24.95 -2.99 12.88
N ALA A 367 -24.45 -2.20 13.82
CA ALA A 367 -23.86 -2.69 15.06
C ALA A 367 -24.85 -3.56 15.84
N GLN A 368 -24.32 -4.53 16.59
CA GLN A 368 -25.14 -5.29 17.52
C GLN A 368 -25.66 -4.34 18.60
N THR A 369 -26.98 -4.22 18.68
CA THR A 369 -27.61 -3.57 19.82
C THR A 369 -27.59 -4.55 20.98
N GLY A 370 -26.57 -4.46 21.82
CA GLY A 370 -26.69 -4.94 23.20
C GLY A 370 -27.76 -4.11 23.91
N ASN A 371 -28.53 -4.72 24.81
CA ASN A 371 -29.51 -3.98 25.61
C ASN A 371 -28.84 -3.10 26.68
N GLU A 372 -27.52 -3.23 26.89
CA GLU A 372 -26.79 -2.54 27.95
C GLU A 372 -26.49 -1.08 27.61
N ARG A 373 -26.89 -0.16 28.50
CA ARG A 373 -26.60 1.27 28.36
C ARG A 373 -25.24 1.61 28.94
N ILE A 374 -24.27 1.99 28.11
CA ILE A 374 -22.89 2.25 28.54
C ILE A 374 -22.56 3.74 28.37
N SER A 375 -22.06 4.39 29.42
CA SER A 375 -21.47 5.73 29.35
C SER A 375 -19.95 5.64 29.28
N LEU A 376 -19.33 6.27 28.27
CA LEU A 376 -17.88 6.47 28.22
C LEU A 376 -17.54 7.81 28.90
N ILE A 377 -16.71 7.77 29.94
CA ILE A 377 -16.16 8.95 30.62
C ILE A 377 -14.68 9.07 30.26
N ILE A 378 -14.29 10.22 29.72
CA ILE A 378 -12.88 10.57 29.51
C ILE A 378 -12.50 11.66 30.51
N LYS A 379 -11.42 11.42 31.26
CA LYS A 379 -10.95 12.32 32.31
C LYS A 379 -9.78 13.16 31.80
N ALA A 380 -9.90 14.47 31.98
CA ALA A 380 -8.87 15.40 31.56
C ALA A 380 -8.71 16.53 32.60
N CYS A 381 -7.66 17.31 32.45
CA CYS A 381 -7.35 18.49 33.24
C CYS A 381 -6.70 19.55 32.34
N TYR A 382 -6.45 20.75 32.86
CA TYR A 382 -6.00 21.86 32.02
C TYR A 382 -4.59 21.67 31.41
N GLN A 383 -3.72 20.83 31.97
CA GLN A 383 -2.43 20.49 31.35
C GLN A 383 -2.57 19.58 30.12
N ASP A 384 -3.72 18.94 29.91
CA ASP A 384 -3.95 18.10 28.72
C ASP A 384 -4.30 18.95 27.47
N GLY A 385 -4.57 20.25 27.65
CA GLY A 385 -5.12 21.13 26.62
C GLY A 385 -4.30 21.16 25.33
N ALA A 386 -3.00 20.88 25.36
CA ALA A 386 -2.16 20.82 24.16
C ALA A 386 -2.54 19.66 23.22
N ASN A 387 -2.87 18.49 23.78
CA ASN A 387 -3.05 17.23 23.06
C ASN A 387 -4.47 16.64 23.17
N LEU A 388 -5.36 17.29 23.93
CA LEU A 388 -6.70 16.84 24.25
C LEU A 388 -7.51 16.40 23.03
N GLU A 389 -7.49 17.18 21.94
CA GLU A 389 -8.27 16.87 20.74
C GLU A 389 -7.88 15.51 20.15
N ARG A 390 -6.57 15.31 19.92
CA ARG A 390 -6.03 14.09 19.30
C ARG A 390 -6.23 12.88 20.21
N GLN A 391 -6.06 13.06 21.52
CA GLN A 391 -6.24 12.02 22.51
C GLN A 391 -7.69 11.55 22.63
N VAL A 392 -8.64 12.49 22.69
CA VAL A 392 -10.07 12.17 22.72
C VAL A 392 -10.49 11.45 21.44
N GLN A 393 -10.06 11.95 20.28
CA GLN A 393 -10.34 11.30 18.99
C GLN A 393 -9.80 9.86 18.97
N HIS A 394 -8.58 9.64 19.46
CA HIS A 394 -8.01 8.30 19.61
C HIS A 394 -8.88 7.41 20.48
N ILE A 395 -9.15 7.79 21.73
CA ILE A 395 -9.93 6.98 22.67
C ILE A 395 -11.32 6.66 22.11
N VAL A 396 -12.03 7.68 21.63
CA VAL A 396 -13.37 7.53 21.07
C VAL A 396 -13.36 6.60 19.86
N SER A 397 -12.41 6.75 18.94
CA SER A 397 -12.30 5.92 17.74
C SER A 397 -11.95 4.46 18.04
N GLN A 398 -11.20 4.18 19.12
CA GLN A 398 -10.79 2.83 19.50
C GLN A 398 -11.85 2.10 20.34
N CYS A 399 -12.74 2.85 21.00
CA CYS A 399 -13.76 2.31 21.91
C CYS A 399 -15.17 2.17 21.30
N LYS A 400 -15.55 2.99 20.30
CA LYS A 400 -16.91 3.03 19.73
C LYS A 400 -17.30 1.82 18.86
N GLN A 401 -16.50 0.76 18.83
CA GLN A 401 -16.74 -0.45 18.02
C GLN A 401 -16.31 -1.72 18.77
N PRO A 402 -17.09 -2.82 18.68
CA PRO A 402 -18.30 -2.99 17.87
C PRO A 402 -19.59 -2.46 18.50
N ARG A 403 -19.57 -2.01 19.77
CA ARG A 403 -20.74 -1.43 20.47
C ARG A 403 -20.76 0.10 20.43
N SER A 404 -21.97 0.68 20.43
CA SER A 404 -22.16 2.12 20.63
C SER A 404 -22.28 2.47 22.12
N PHE A 405 -21.97 3.73 22.45
CA PHE A 405 -22.20 4.30 23.78
C PHE A 405 -23.56 5.01 23.83
N LEU A 406 -24.21 4.98 24.99
CA LEU A 406 -25.34 5.86 25.31
C LEU A 406 -24.90 7.33 25.27
N GLU A 407 -23.70 7.59 25.79
CA GLU A 407 -23.06 8.88 25.74
C GLU A 407 -21.54 8.77 25.92
N THR A 408 -20.83 9.75 25.39
CA THR A 408 -19.42 10.02 25.63
C THR A 408 -19.30 11.39 26.29
N ILE A 409 -18.85 11.43 27.54
CA ILE A 409 -18.68 12.67 28.30
C ILE A 409 -17.21 12.89 28.68
N ILE A 410 -16.79 14.16 28.67
CA ILE A 410 -15.49 14.56 29.22
C ILE A 410 -15.70 15.26 30.56
N VAL A 411 -14.91 14.91 31.56
CA VAL A 411 -14.91 15.64 32.85
C VAL A 411 -13.54 16.25 33.11
N ILE A 412 -13.55 17.56 33.35
CA ILE A 412 -12.35 18.38 33.57
C ILE A 412 -12.12 18.56 35.07
N ASP A 413 -10.93 18.17 35.56
CA ASP A 413 -10.43 18.62 36.85
C ASP A 413 -10.05 20.11 36.76
N PRO A 414 -10.73 21.01 37.50
CA PRO A 414 -10.52 22.45 37.42
C PRO A 414 -9.21 22.93 38.06
N LYS A 415 -8.35 22.03 38.54
CA LYS A 415 -7.07 22.38 39.13
C LYS A 415 -6.18 23.17 38.15
N LYS A 416 -5.62 24.28 38.63
CA LYS A 416 -4.82 25.23 37.81
C LYS A 416 -3.32 25.15 38.09
N ASP A 417 -2.91 24.64 39.24
CA ASP A 417 -1.51 24.58 39.67
C ASP A 417 -1.27 23.39 40.61
N HIS A 418 -0.02 23.20 41.04
CA HIS A 418 0.37 22.15 42.00
C HIS A 418 -0.16 20.76 41.63
N PHE A 419 -0.08 20.41 40.35
CA PHE A 419 -0.44 19.06 39.88
C PHE A 419 0.47 18.02 40.55
N LEU A 420 -0.07 16.83 40.83
CA LEU A 420 0.70 15.74 41.43
C LEU A 420 1.96 15.42 40.62
N ARG A 421 1.84 15.48 39.29
CA ARG A 421 2.95 15.36 38.33
C ARG A 421 2.65 16.23 37.11
N GLN A 422 3.12 17.48 37.12
CA GLN A 422 2.96 18.38 35.98
C GLN A 422 3.86 17.96 34.82
N PHE A 423 3.33 17.92 33.60
CA PHE A 423 4.11 17.62 32.39
C PHE A 423 4.00 18.70 31.30
N ASP A 424 3.01 19.59 31.40
CA ASP A 424 2.81 20.74 30.50
C ASP A 424 2.21 21.92 31.28
N GLU A 425 2.19 23.11 30.67
CA GLU A 425 1.54 24.28 31.22
C GLU A 425 0.01 24.20 31.03
N PRO A 426 -0.79 24.49 32.07
CA PRO A 426 -2.24 24.41 31.99
C PRO A 426 -2.83 25.46 31.05
N SER A 427 -3.68 25.03 30.10
CA SER A 427 -4.30 25.91 29.11
C SER A 427 -5.83 25.82 29.13
N ILE A 428 -6.45 26.74 29.87
CA ILE A 428 -7.91 26.79 30.06
C ILE A 428 -8.63 27.10 28.74
N ASP A 429 -8.25 28.19 28.06
CA ASP A 429 -8.92 28.64 26.83
C ASP A 429 -8.79 27.64 25.68
N LYS A 430 -7.62 27.00 25.55
CA LYS A 430 -7.39 25.95 24.54
C LYS A 430 -8.26 24.73 24.84
N THR A 431 -8.34 24.33 26.12
CA THR A 431 -9.17 23.20 26.56
C THR A 431 -10.63 23.41 26.17
N TYR A 432 -11.27 24.51 26.56
CA TYR A 432 -12.69 24.74 26.25
C TYR A 432 -12.97 24.87 24.76
N ARG A 433 -12.09 25.54 24.00
CA ARG A 433 -12.21 25.64 22.54
C ARG A 433 -12.17 24.26 21.86
N VAL A 434 -11.30 23.36 22.33
CA VAL A 434 -11.22 21.98 21.83
C VAL A 434 -12.49 21.20 22.20
N LEU A 435 -12.98 21.32 23.43
CA LEU A 435 -14.19 20.64 23.88
C LEU A 435 -15.44 21.06 23.10
N GLU A 436 -15.61 22.36 22.84
CA GLU A 436 -16.69 22.88 21.99
C GLU A 436 -16.59 22.35 20.57
N ASN A 437 -15.39 22.30 19.99
CA ASN A 437 -15.18 21.73 18.65
C ASN A 437 -15.54 20.23 18.62
N LEU A 438 -15.09 19.45 19.59
CA LEU A 438 -15.41 18.02 19.71
C LEU A 438 -16.91 17.77 19.85
N LYS A 439 -17.62 18.61 20.62
CA LYS A 439 -19.07 18.55 20.79
C LYS A 439 -19.82 18.92 19.51
N MET A 440 -19.43 20.03 18.87
CA MET A 440 -19.99 20.48 17.58
C MET A 440 -19.83 19.41 16.49
N ARG A 441 -18.68 18.72 16.46
CA ARG A 441 -18.41 17.59 15.54
C ARG A 441 -19.03 16.27 15.98
N SER A 442 -19.77 16.22 17.09
CA SER A 442 -20.37 15.00 17.66
C SER A 442 -19.36 13.88 17.96
N VAL A 443 -18.10 14.23 18.21
CA VAL A 443 -17.10 13.27 18.70
C VAL A 443 -17.46 12.85 20.13
N ILE A 444 -17.91 13.82 20.93
CA ILE A 444 -18.43 13.67 22.28
C ILE A 444 -19.87 14.22 22.37
N ASP A 445 -20.65 13.76 23.34
CA ASP A 445 -22.02 14.23 23.57
C ASP A 445 -22.04 15.47 24.46
N ASN A 446 -21.21 15.48 25.51
CA ASN A 446 -21.09 16.63 26.39
C ASN A 446 -19.75 16.68 27.13
N TYR A 447 -19.50 17.79 27.81
CA TYR A 447 -18.39 17.91 28.74
C TYR A 447 -18.81 18.69 29.99
N TYR A 448 -18.12 18.46 31.10
CA TYR A 448 -18.40 19.07 32.39
C TYR A 448 -17.11 19.46 33.10
N THR A 449 -17.13 20.56 33.82
CA THR A 449 -16.04 20.94 34.73
C THR A 449 -16.44 20.52 36.14
N ALA A 450 -15.57 19.79 36.83
CA ALA A 450 -15.87 19.36 38.19
C ALA A 450 -15.98 20.58 39.13
N PRO A 451 -16.81 20.50 40.19
CA PRO A 451 -16.97 21.59 41.12
C PRO A 451 -15.65 22.01 41.79
N ASP A 452 -15.40 23.32 41.79
CA ASP A 452 -14.29 23.96 42.51
C ASP A 452 -14.75 24.71 43.78
N ASN A 453 -16.07 24.84 43.99
CA ASN A 453 -16.63 25.45 45.19
C ASN A 453 -16.75 24.46 46.36
N THR A 454 -16.33 24.93 47.54
CA THR A 454 -16.28 24.22 48.82
C THR A 454 -17.57 23.50 49.19
N GLU A 455 -18.73 24.13 48.96
CA GLU A 455 -20.05 23.63 49.36
C GLU A 455 -20.45 22.38 48.55
N GLN A 456 -20.27 22.41 47.23
CA GLN A 456 -20.57 21.26 46.37
C GLN A 456 -19.57 20.13 46.58
N ILE A 457 -18.28 20.45 46.75
CA ILE A 457 -17.25 19.45 47.07
C ILE A 457 -17.60 18.70 48.37
N ARG A 458 -17.98 19.44 49.42
CA ARG A 458 -18.41 18.86 50.70
C ARG A 458 -19.58 17.89 50.53
N LYS A 459 -20.62 18.30 49.79
CA LYS A 459 -21.81 17.46 49.53
C LYS A 459 -21.48 16.20 48.74
N ILE A 460 -20.60 16.28 47.74
CA ILE A 460 -20.19 15.12 46.95
C ILE A 460 -19.38 14.15 47.82
N ASN A 461 -18.37 14.63 48.53
CA ASN A 461 -17.55 13.79 49.40
C ASN A 461 -18.37 13.15 50.52
N GLN A 462 -19.35 13.87 51.10
CA GLN A 462 -20.26 13.32 52.11
C GLN A 462 -21.11 12.16 51.56
N ARG A 463 -21.63 12.25 50.33
CA ARG A 463 -22.38 11.14 49.71
C ARG A 463 -21.53 9.89 49.47
N TRP A 464 -20.24 10.05 49.19
CA TRP A 464 -19.35 8.94 48.84
C TRP A 464 -18.61 8.32 50.01
N PHE A 465 -18.28 9.09 51.04
CA PHE A 465 -17.44 8.65 52.16
C PHE A 465 -18.06 8.90 53.54
N ASN A 466 -19.25 9.52 53.60
CA ASN A 466 -19.88 9.97 54.84
C ASN A 466 -18.98 10.91 55.69
N LEU A 467 -18.22 11.77 55.01
CA LEU A 467 -17.29 12.73 55.62
C LEU A 467 -17.46 14.11 55.00
N GLU A 468 -17.46 15.15 55.83
CA GLU A 468 -17.56 16.54 55.40
C GLU A 468 -16.18 17.11 55.00
N CYS A 469 -15.71 16.73 53.80
CA CYS A 469 -14.45 17.22 53.25
C CYS A 469 -14.68 18.28 52.16
N SER A 470 -14.14 19.49 52.35
CA SER A 470 -14.21 20.57 51.36
C SER A 470 -13.08 20.56 50.31
N ASN A 471 -12.08 19.69 50.46
CA ASN A 471 -11.01 19.53 49.48
C ASN A 471 -11.38 18.53 48.39
N SER A 472 -11.08 18.86 47.13
CA SER A 472 -11.35 18.02 45.96
C SER A 472 -10.33 16.89 45.74
N HIS A 473 -9.21 16.95 46.46
CA HIS A 473 -8.06 16.07 46.35
C HIS A 473 -7.66 15.48 47.70
N SER A 474 -7.08 14.29 47.68
CA SER A 474 -6.52 13.61 48.87
C SER A 474 -5.33 14.38 49.49
N ILE A 475 -4.86 13.93 50.65
CA ILE A 475 -3.60 14.41 51.24
C ILE A 475 -2.38 14.17 50.34
N GLN A 476 -2.40 13.11 49.53
CA GLN A 476 -1.39 12.81 48.50
C GLN A 476 -1.63 13.58 47.21
N ASN A 477 -2.54 14.55 47.19
CA ASN A 477 -2.85 15.39 46.05
C ASN A 477 -3.39 14.63 44.81
N ILE A 478 -3.92 13.41 45.02
CA ILE A 478 -4.66 12.63 44.01
C ILE A 478 -6.09 13.18 43.88
N PRO A 479 -6.63 13.38 42.65
CA PRO A 479 -8.01 13.81 42.45
C PRO A 479 -9.03 12.81 43.03
N ILE A 480 -9.99 13.32 43.78
CA ILE A 480 -11.11 12.52 44.33
C ILE A 480 -12.42 13.03 43.75
N THR A 481 -12.82 14.25 44.13
CA THR A 481 -14.12 14.82 43.77
C THR A 481 -14.36 14.89 42.26
N PRO A 482 -13.38 15.28 41.41
CA PRO A 482 -13.60 15.27 39.96
C PRO A 482 -14.00 13.90 39.41
N GLN A 483 -13.41 12.82 39.93
CA GLN A 483 -13.70 11.46 39.50
C GLN A 483 -15.12 11.02 39.91
N ILE A 484 -15.43 11.12 41.21
CA ILE A 484 -16.72 10.63 41.72
C ILE A 484 -17.89 11.48 41.24
N TYR A 485 -17.64 12.77 40.97
CA TYR A 485 -18.58 13.64 40.26
C TYR A 485 -18.86 13.14 38.85
N ALA A 486 -17.82 12.72 38.10
CA ALA A 486 -18.00 12.13 36.78
C ALA A 486 -18.89 10.87 36.82
N PHE A 487 -18.72 10.02 37.83
CA PHE A 487 -19.56 8.83 38.01
C PHE A 487 -21.03 9.18 38.29
N GLU A 488 -21.31 10.27 39.02
CA GLU A 488 -22.68 10.76 39.26
C GLU A 488 -23.34 11.29 37.98
N LEU A 489 -22.57 11.87 37.05
CA LEU A 489 -23.06 12.43 35.79
C LEU A 489 -23.45 11.38 34.75
N ALA A 490 -22.75 10.24 34.72
CA ALA A 490 -23.02 9.19 33.74
C ALA A 490 -24.47 8.66 33.83
N ARG A 491 -25.13 8.44 32.70
CA ARG A 491 -26.51 7.96 32.58
C ARG A 491 -26.63 6.47 32.25
N GLY A 492 -25.52 5.80 31.93
CA GLY A 492 -25.47 4.37 31.63
C GLY A 492 -25.60 3.50 32.87
N ASP A 493 -26.02 2.26 32.65
CA ASP A 493 -26.02 1.19 33.66
C ASP A 493 -24.59 0.72 33.94
N TYR A 494 -23.71 0.85 32.94
CA TYR A 494 -22.27 0.62 33.04
C TYR A 494 -21.50 1.90 32.73
N ILE A 495 -20.40 2.11 33.45
CA ILE A 495 -19.50 3.25 33.28
C ILE A 495 -18.15 2.73 32.80
N LEU A 496 -17.79 3.03 31.55
CA LEU A 496 -16.44 2.83 31.03
C LEU A 496 -15.66 4.13 31.25
N GLN A 497 -14.67 4.12 32.14
CA GLN A 497 -13.82 5.30 32.37
C GLN A 497 -12.48 5.16 31.68
N ALA A 498 -11.92 6.27 31.19
CA ALA A 498 -10.57 6.35 30.65
C ALA A 498 -9.87 7.65 31.10
N ASP A 499 -8.59 7.60 31.44
CA ASP A 499 -7.73 8.79 31.45
C ASP A 499 -7.50 9.26 30.01
N CYS A 500 -7.40 10.57 29.78
CA CYS A 500 -7.26 11.09 28.41
C CYS A 500 -5.92 10.71 27.75
N ASP A 501 -4.91 10.30 28.51
CA ASP A 501 -3.59 9.96 27.98
C ASP A 501 -3.43 8.49 27.58
N VAL A 502 -4.43 7.63 27.83
CA VAL A 502 -4.33 6.20 27.49
C VAL A 502 -4.23 5.99 25.98
N MET A 503 -3.34 5.08 25.59
CA MET A 503 -3.13 4.70 24.20
C MET A 503 -3.70 3.30 23.97
N ILE A 504 -4.88 3.25 23.36
CA ILE A 504 -5.62 2.03 23.08
C ILE A 504 -5.17 1.39 21.75
N GLY A 505 -4.87 0.09 21.80
CA GLY A 505 -4.57 -0.75 20.63
C GLY A 505 -5.68 -1.77 20.36
N ARG A 506 -6.04 -1.91 19.08
CA ARG A 506 -7.04 -2.88 18.61
C ARG A 506 -6.45 -3.68 17.45
N ARG A 507 -6.04 -4.92 17.71
CA ARG A 507 -5.59 -5.88 16.68
C ARG A 507 -6.77 -6.41 15.88
N ASP A 508 -7.93 -6.49 16.54
CA ASP A 508 -9.22 -6.82 15.94
C ASP A 508 -10.25 -5.74 16.32
N ARG A 509 -10.76 -5.03 15.30
CA ARG A 509 -11.78 -3.97 15.46
C ARG A 509 -13.17 -4.53 15.74
N GLU A 510 -13.43 -5.78 15.39
CA GLU A 510 -14.72 -6.45 15.62
C GLU A 510 -14.78 -7.15 16.99
N HIS A 511 -13.67 -7.23 17.73
CA HIS A 511 -13.64 -7.81 19.08
C HIS A 511 -14.51 -7.01 20.07
N ASP A 512 -15.60 -7.61 20.58
CA ASP A 512 -16.50 -7.01 21.57
C ASP A 512 -15.92 -7.05 22.99
N PHE A 513 -14.83 -6.32 23.22
CA PHE A 513 -14.17 -6.26 24.52
C PHE A 513 -15.08 -5.74 25.64
N ILE A 514 -16.04 -4.86 25.33
CA ILE A 514 -16.99 -4.33 26.32
C ILE A 514 -17.99 -5.42 26.71
N GLY A 515 -18.48 -6.19 25.72
CA GLY A 515 -19.33 -7.36 25.97
C GLY A 515 -18.64 -8.40 26.86
N ASP A 516 -17.36 -8.66 26.63
CA ASP A 516 -16.55 -9.54 27.48
C ASP A 516 -16.47 -9.03 28.93
N MET A 517 -16.18 -7.73 29.11
CA MET A 517 -16.10 -7.10 30.44
C MET A 517 -17.47 -7.08 31.15
N ILE A 518 -18.57 -6.80 30.45
CA ILE A 518 -19.93 -6.86 31.00
C ILE A 518 -20.27 -8.30 31.41
N SER A 519 -19.91 -9.28 30.59
CA SER A 519 -20.15 -10.69 30.88
C SER A 519 -19.38 -11.11 32.14
N ALA A 520 -18.14 -10.64 32.31
CA ALA A 520 -17.38 -10.86 33.54
C ALA A 520 -18.05 -10.26 34.79
N LEU A 521 -18.61 -9.04 34.69
CA LEU A 521 -19.37 -8.41 35.80
C LEU A 521 -20.67 -9.15 36.13
N LYS A 522 -21.34 -9.70 35.12
CA LYS A 522 -22.59 -10.48 35.30
C LYS A 522 -22.32 -11.86 35.90
N ASN A 523 -21.26 -12.52 35.46
CA ASN A 523 -20.90 -13.86 35.91
C ASN A 523 -20.29 -13.87 37.32
N ASN A 524 -19.84 -12.71 37.82
CA ASN A 524 -19.34 -12.55 39.19
C ASN A 524 -20.13 -11.46 39.94
N PRO A 525 -21.07 -11.82 40.84
CA PRO A 525 -21.90 -10.86 41.56
C PRO A 525 -21.12 -9.99 42.56
N ASP A 526 -19.91 -10.41 42.95
CA ASP A 526 -19.03 -9.67 43.87
C ASP A 526 -18.08 -8.72 43.13
N ALA A 527 -18.04 -8.75 41.79
CA ALA A 527 -17.17 -7.90 41.00
C ALA A 527 -17.73 -6.47 40.86
N ILE A 528 -17.05 -5.45 41.39
CA ILE A 528 -17.45 -4.05 41.25
C ILE A 528 -16.97 -3.46 39.92
N SER A 529 -15.79 -3.91 39.47
CA SER A 529 -15.15 -3.39 38.26
C SER A 529 -14.38 -4.45 37.49
N VAL A 530 -14.16 -4.19 36.20
CA VAL A 530 -13.28 -4.96 35.32
C VAL A 530 -12.27 -4.01 34.70
N SER A 531 -10.99 -4.32 34.84
CA SER A 531 -9.90 -3.53 34.24
C SER A 531 -9.79 -3.84 32.76
N PHE A 532 -9.48 -2.83 31.94
CA PHE A 532 -9.18 -3.07 30.54
C PHE A 532 -7.81 -3.75 30.39
N ASN A 533 -7.64 -4.53 29.32
CA ASN A 533 -6.49 -5.43 29.19
C ASN A 533 -5.18 -4.67 28.85
N ILE A 534 -4.03 -5.23 29.21
CA ILE A 534 -2.71 -4.70 28.82
C ILE A 534 -2.19 -5.41 27.57
N ALA A 535 -1.11 -4.91 26.99
CA ALA A 535 -0.51 -5.53 25.82
C ALA A 535 0.05 -6.91 26.20
N HIS A 536 -0.47 -7.96 25.57
CA HIS A 536 0.08 -9.32 25.63
C HIS A 536 0.60 -9.74 24.26
N ASP A 537 1.39 -10.81 24.23
CA ASP A 537 1.75 -11.52 23.00
C ASP A 537 0.46 -11.89 22.23
N PRO A 538 0.33 -11.53 20.94
CA PRO A 538 -0.86 -11.84 20.14
C PRO A 538 -1.17 -13.34 20.03
N ASP A 539 -0.17 -14.22 20.18
CA ASP A 539 -0.33 -15.68 20.11
C ASP A 539 -0.61 -16.31 21.49
N SER A 540 -0.69 -15.50 22.55
CA SER A 540 -1.06 -15.95 23.89
C SER A 540 -2.53 -16.39 23.98
N LYS A 541 -2.84 -17.23 24.98
CA LYS A 541 -4.23 -17.62 25.26
C LYS A 541 -4.99 -16.43 25.83
N VAL A 542 -6.30 -16.40 25.56
CA VAL A 542 -7.22 -15.48 26.26
C VAL A 542 -7.12 -15.72 27.76
N ASN A 543 -6.91 -14.65 28.52
CA ASN A 543 -6.84 -14.71 29.96
C ASN A 543 -8.25 -14.58 30.55
N ASP A 544 -8.65 -15.50 31.41
CA ASP A 544 -9.91 -15.40 32.14
C ASP A 544 -9.92 -14.16 33.04
N TYR A 545 -11.09 -13.52 33.17
CA TYR A 545 -11.27 -12.42 34.11
C TYR A 545 -11.30 -12.94 35.54
N THR A 546 -10.26 -12.65 36.30
CA THR A 546 -10.07 -13.17 37.66
C THR A 546 -9.63 -12.08 38.64
N SER A 547 -9.75 -12.37 39.94
CA SER A 547 -9.09 -11.64 41.03
C SER A 547 -8.41 -12.67 41.94
N PRO A 548 -7.12 -12.52 42.26
CA PRO A 548 -6.48 -13.30 43.30
C PRO A 548 -7.04 -12.89 44.66
N GLY A 549 -7.30 -13.89 45.51
CA GLY A 549 -7.87 -13.70 46.84
C GLY A 549 -9.20 -12.93 46.87
N ASN A 550 -9.61 -12.51 48.07
CA ASN A 550 -10.77 -11.64 48.26
C ASN A 550 -10.36 -10.17 48.06
N GLY A 551 -10.38 -9.73 46.80
CA GLY A 551 -10.27 -8.31 46.44
C GLY A 551 -8.86 -7.74 46.48
N GLU A 552 -7.83 -8.52 46.09
CA GLU A 552 -6.45 -8.05 46.05
C GLU A 552 -6.16 -7.04 44.93
N TYR A 553 -6.99 -7.02 43.88
CA TYR A 553 -6.89 -6.01 42.85
C TYR A 553 -7.65 -4.73 43.24
N LYS A 554 -6.94 -3.61 43.17
CA LYS A 554 -7.54 -2.27 43.17
C LYS A 554 -8.31 -2.07 41.85
N PRO A 555 -9.44 -1.34 41.87
CA PRO A 555 -10.04 -0.85 40.63
C PRO A 555 -8.99 -0.12 39.79
N GLU A 556 -8.87 -0.46 38.51
CA GLU A 556 -7.93 0.22 37.61
C GLU A 556 -8.40 1.65 37.38
N VAL A 557 -7.51 2.61 37.63
CA VAL A 557 -7.86 4.04 37.63
C VAL A 557 -7.85 4.62 36.23
N ARG A 558 -7.03 4.06 35.34
CA ARG A 558 -6.77 4.61 34.01
C ARG A 558 -7.76 4.15 32.98
N PHE A 559 -8.18 2.88 33.04
CA PHE A 559 -9.14 2.33 32.08
C PHE A 559 -9.87 1.11 32.65
N CYS A 560 -11.14 1.28 33.03
CA CYS A 560 -11.94 0.18 33.56
C CYS A 560 -13.45 0.39 33.33
N LEU A 561 -14.20 -0.70 33.42
CA LEU A 561 -15.65 -0.73 33.39
C LEU A 561 -16.21 -0.97 34.80
N PHE A 562 -17.24 -0.22 35.20
CA PHE A 562 -18.00 -0.41 36.43
C PHE A 562 -19.44 -0.83 36.16
N ASP A 563 -19.98 -1.67 37.03
CA ASP A 563 -21.43 -1.78 37.27
C ASP A 563 -21.86 -0.59 38.13
N LYS A 564 -22.62 0.34 37.56
CA LYS A 564 -22.93 1.62 38.22
C LYS A 564 -23.80 1.42 39.45
N ASP A 565 -24.85 0.60 39.35
CA ASP A 565 -25.78 0.40 40.45
C ASP A 565 -25.09 -0.27 41.63
N ARG A 566 -24.26 -1.30 41.35
CA ARG A 566 -23.44 -1.97 42.36
C ARG A 566 -22.48 -0.98 43.03
N LEU A 567 -21.73 -0.20 42.25
CA LEU A 567 -20.81 0.80 42.80
C LEU A 567 -21.52 1.81 43.72
N PHE A 568 -22.72 2.26 43.34
CA PHE A 568 -23.44 3.30 44.08
C PHE A 568 -24.09 2.79 45.37
N LYS A 569 -24.59 1.56 45.37
CA LYS A 569 -25.21 0.90 46.54
C LYS A 569 -24.22 0.56 47.65
N LEU A 570 -22.94 0.39 47.31
CA LEU A 570 -21.88 0.06 48.27
C LEU A 570 -21.31 1.27 49.01
N ARG A 571 -21.74 2.49 48.67
CA ARG A 571 -21.39 3.71 49.41
C ARG A 571 -22.09 3.71 50.78
N PRO A 572 -21.50 4.36 51.81
CA PRO A 572 -20.25 5.11 51.77
C PRO A 572 -19.01 4.20 51.86
N PHE A 573 -17.95 4.56 51.13
CA PHE A 573 -16.67 3.86 51.18
C PHE A 573 -15.80 4.35 52.35
N PRO A 574 -14.95 3.49 52.94
CA PRO A 574 -14.13 3.84 54.09
C PRO A 574 -13.07 4.87 53.72
N ASN A 575 -12.98 5.94 54.51
CA ASN A 575 -11.94 6.94 54.43
C ASN A 575 -11.84 7.66 55.80
N GLU A 576 -10.87 8.55 55.94
CA GLU A 576 -10.70 9.38 57.13
C GLU A 576 -10.12 10.75 56.76
N LEU A 577 -10.26 11.73 57.65
CA LEU A 577 -9.72 13.08 57.46
C LEU A 577 -8.38 13.22 58.17
N ILE A 578 -7.36 13.68 57.44
CA ILE A 578 -6.07 14.14 57.96
C ILE A 578 -5.88 15.56 57.45
N ASP A 579 -5.71 16.51 58.38
CA ASP A 579 -5.56 17.95 58.08
C ASP A 579 -6.67 18.50 57.17
N GLY A 580 -7.91 18.08 57.41
CA GLY A 580 -9.10 18.48 56.64
C GLY A 580 -9.20 17.85 55.25
N ARG A 581 -8.26 16.99 54.85
CA ARG A 581 -8.26 16.26 53.56
C ARG A 581 -8.54 14.78 53.76
N LEU A 582 -9.17 14.15 52.79
CA LEU A 582 -9.30 12.69 52.78
C LEU A 582 -7.92 12.02 52.66
N ARG A 583 -7.66 11.03 53.52
CA ARG A 583 -6.40 10.26 53.48
C ARG A 583 -6.30 9.42 52.22
N LEU A 584 -7.34 8.63 51.94
CA LEU A 584 -7.38 7.71 50.81
C LEU A 584 -7.96 8.39 49.57
N SER A 585 -7.48 7.99 48.39
CA SER A 585 -8.15 8.28 47.12
C SER A 585 -9.45 7.47 46.98
N TRP A 586 -10.29 7.81 46.00
CA TRP A 586 -11.54 7.10 45.73
C TRP A 586 -11.32 5.58 45.49
N TYR A 587 -10.31 5.20 44.70
CA TYR A 587 -10.04 3.79 44.37
C TYR A 587 -9.38 3.03 45.53
N GLN A 588 -8.62 3.74 46.39
CA GLN A 588 -8.07 3.16 47.61
C GLN A 588 -9.18 2.89 48.63
N SER A 589 -10.16 3.79 48.76
CA SER A 589 -11.35 3.57 49.59
C SER A 589 -12.18 2.37 49.11
N ILE A 590 -12.40 2.22 47.80
CA ILE A 590 -13.09 1.05 47.24
C ILE A 590 -12.28 -0.22 47.49
N TYR A 591 -10.95 -0.18 47.32
CA TYR A 591 -10.08 -1.33 47.59
C TYR A 591 -10.10 -1.78 49.06
N GLU A 592 -10.09 -0.84 50.00
CA GLU A 592 -10.24 -1.15 51.42
C GLU A 592 -11.63 -1.75 51.71
N PHE A 593 -12.67 -1.25 51.07
CA PHE A 593 -14.02 -1.82 51.18
C PHE A 593 -14.09 -3.26 50.63
N GLN A 594 -13.51 -3.49 49.45
CA GLN A 594 -13.43 -4.81 48.80
C GLN A 594 -12.85 -5.86 49.73
N LYS A 595 -11.68 -5.57 50.32
CA LYS A 595 -10.99 -6.47 51.25
C LYS A 595 -11.81 -6.81 52.50
N ARG A 596 -12.58 -5.86 53.01
CA ARG A 596 -13.37 -6.04 54.24
C ARG A 596 -14.68 -6.79 54.00
N ASN A 597 -15.24 -6.70 52.79
CA ASN A 597 -16.62 -7.12 52.51
C ASN A 597 -16.74 -8.19 51.41
N GLY A 598 -15.62 -8.72 50.89
CA GLY A 598 -15.63 -9.82 49.92
C GLY A 598 -15.86 -9.42 48.46
N PHE A 599 -15.95 -8.12 48.16
CA PHE A 599 -16.06 -7.63 46.78
C PHE A 599 -14.71 -7.62 46.07
N VAL A 600 -14.73 -7.69 44.73
CA VAL A 600 -13.51 -7.79 43.91
C VAL A 600 -13.50 -6.82 42.74
N SER A 601 -12.30 -6.60 42.18
CA SER A 601 -12.12 -6.00 40.87
C SER A 601 -11.38 -7.02 39.99
N LEU A 602 -11.85 -7.24 38.77
CA LEU A 602 -11.32 -8.29 37.90
C LEU A 602 -10.26 -7.75 36.93
N ARG A 603 -9.31 -8.61 36.55
CA ARG A 603 -8.32 -8.38 35.49
C ARG A 603 -8.23 -9.62 34.60
N GLY A 604 -7.85 -9.41 33.35
CA GLY A 604 -7.81 -10.45 32.32
C GLY A 604 -8.30 -9.88 31.00
N GLY A 605 -8.66 -10.77 30.08
CA GLY A 605 -9.20 -10.41 28.78
C GLY A 605 -8.40 -10.96 27.62
N ASP A 606 -8.92 -10.69 26.44
CA ASP A 606 -8.38 -11.18 25.18
C ASP A 606 -7.23 -10.26 24.68
N PRO A 607 -6.11 -10.82 24.19
CA PRO A 607 -4.99 -10.04 23.69
C PRO A 607 -5.32 -9.19 22.45
N ARG A 608 -6.47 -9.38 21.79
CA ARG A 608 -6.86 -8.60 20.60
C ARG A 608 -7.12 -7.12 20.89
N SER A 609 -7.38 -6.74 22.13
CA SER A 609 -7.58 -5.34 22.53
C SER A 609 -6.89 -5.06 23.86
N PHE A 610 -6.25 -3.89 23.96
CA PHE A 610 -5.46 -3.51 25.13
C PHE A 610 -5.21 -2.01 25.20
N TYR A 611 -4.67 -1.52 26.33
CA TYR A 611 -4.14 -0.17 26.46
C TYR A 611 -2.68 -0.15 26.92
N VAL A 612 -2.03 0.98 26.64
CA VAL A 612 -0.70 1.36 27.14
C VAL A 612 -0.81 2.76 27.74
N HIS A 613 -0.23 2.96 28.91
CA HIS A 613 -0.19 4.27 29.59
C HIS A 613 1.20 4.92 29.39
N PRO A 614 1.27 6.19 28.95
CA PRO A 614 2.54 6.88 28.78
C PRO A 614 3.05 7.47 30.11
N PRO A 615 4.27 7.12 30.57
CA PRO A 615 4.92 7.85 31.65
C PRO A 615 5.15 9.33 31.30
N ASN A 616 5.19 10.21 32.31
CA ASN A 616 5.30 11.65 32.08
C ASN A 616 6.57 12.10 31.35
N GLU A 617 7.64 11.31 31.38
CA GLU A 617 8.88 11.59 30.64
C GLU A 617 8.66 11.54 29.11
N TYR A 618 7.83 10.62 28.63
CA TYR A 618 7.47 10.53 27.20
C TYR A 618 6.58 11.70 26.77
N LYS A 619 5.72 12.19 27.66
CA LYS A 619 4.81 13.31 27.37
C LYS A 619 5.54 14.63 27.07
N ARG A 620 6.79 14.78 27.54
CA ARG A 620 7.65 15.94 27.22
C ARG A 620 8.12 15.96 25.76
N TYR A 621 8.11 14.81 25.08
CA TYR A 621 8.49 14.67 23.68
C TYR A 621 7.25 14.39 22.83
N GLU A 622 6.42 15.43 22.62
CA GLU A 622 5.12 15.34 21.94
C GLU A 622 5.17 14.53 20.64
N PHE A 623 6.16 14.79 19.77
CA PHE A 623 6.29 14.07 18.50
C PHE A 623 6.43 12.56 18.72
N THR A 624 7.32 12.14 19.62
CA THR A 624 7.57 10.73 19.92
C THR A 624 6.34 10.08 20.53
N TRP A 625 5.75 10.71 21.53
CA TRP A 625 4.55 10.20 22.20
C TRP A 625 3.39 9.98 21.22
N LEU A 626 3.07 10.98 20.40
CA LEU A 626 1.97 10.90 19.45
C LEU A 626 2.27 9.92 18.30
N SER A 627 3.53 9.80 17.87
CA SER A 627 3.92 8.81 16.86
C SER A 627 3.76 7.39 17.38
N ILE A 628 4.18 7.12 18.62
CA ILE A 628 3.99 5.82 19.28
C ILE A 628 2.51 5.49 19.42
N ARG A 629 1.68 6.46 19.83
CA ARG A 629 0.22 6.27 19.86
C ARG A 629 -0.35 5.84 18.51
N GLU A 630 0.09 6.45 17.41
CA GLU A 630 -0.34 6.03 16.06
C GLU A 630 0.09 4.59 15.73
N ARG A 631 1.28 4.16 16.18
CA ARG A 631 1.72 2.76 16.02
C ARG A 631 0.82 1.80 16.80
N ILE A 632 0.55 2.10 18.07
CA ILE A 632 -0.36 1.33 18.94
C ILE A 632 -1.76 1.25 18.34
N GLY A 633 -2.31 2.38 17.93
CA GLY A 633 -3.65 2.47 17.33
C GLY A 633 -3.79 1.72 15.99
N SER A 634 -2.65 1.46 15.33
CA SER A 634 -2.55 0.67 14.10
C SER A 634 -2.16 -0.80 14.34
N GLY A 635 -2.08 -1.24 15.60
CA GLY A 635 -1.76 -2.63 15.94
C GLY A 635 -0.27 -3.01 15.80
N ASN A 636 0.64 -2.03 15.73
CA ASN A 636 2.09 -2.28 15.66
C ASN A 636 2.72 -2.09 17.04
N ILE A 637 3.02 -3.19 17.72
CA ILE A 637 3.51 -3.21 19.10
C ILE A 637 4.78 -4.05 19.14
N PRO A 638 5.89 -3.52 19.67
CA PRO A 638 7.12 -4.29 19.83
C PRO A 638 7.02 -5.26 21.01
N ASP A 639 7.75 -6.37 20.93
CA ASP A 639 7.73 -7.43 21.94
C ASP A 639 8.09 -6.92 23.35
N ILE A 640 8.95 -5.90 23.43
CA ILE A 640 9.34 -5.27 24.70
C ILE A 640 8.16 -4.65 25.46
N GLN A 641 7.06 -4.30 24.79
CA GLN A 641 5.88 -3.74 25.43
C GLN A 641 5.00 -4.80 26.09
N PHE A 642 5.12 -6.08 25.71
CA PHE A 642 4.25 -7.12 26.26
C PHE A 642 4.43 -7.25 27.78
N GLU A 643 3.32 -7.53 28.47
CA GLU A 643 3.21 -7.58 29.94
C GLU A 643 3.51 -6.27 30.69
N ASN A 644 3.77 -5.18 29.96
CA ASN A 644 3.97 -3.85 30.54
C ASN A 644 2.73 -2.99 30.29
N PHE A 645 2.19 -2.39 31.35
CA PHE A 645 1.09 -1.42 31.21
C PHE A 645 1.62 -0.01 30.91
N ASP A 646 2.82 0.33 31.39
CA ASP A 646 3.51 1.57 31.06
C ASP A 646 4.23 1.42 29.71
N LEU A 647 4.30 2.52 28.97
CA LEU A 647 5.07 2.62 27.74
C LEU A 647 6.56 2.38 28.05
N VAL A 648 7.19 1.47 27.29
CA VAL A 648 8.62 1.15 27.38
C VAL A 648 9.32 1.24 26.03
N GLY A 649 10.65 1.35 26.05
CA GLY A 649 11.49 1.42 24.86
C GLY A 649 11.68 2.83 24.30
N ILE A 650 12.53 2.94 23.29
CA ILE A 650 12.80 4.19 22.55
C ILE A 650 12.01 4.25 21.25
N TYR A 651 11.99 5.41 20.58
CA TYR A 651 11.21 5.62 19.35
C TYR A 651 11.48 4.57 18.27
N GLU A 652 12.74 4.14 18.14
CA GLU A 652 13.22 3.17 17.16
C GLU A 652 12.64 1.76 17.36
N ASP A 653 12.37 1.38 18.62
CA ASP A 653 11.73 0.10 18.97
C ASP A 653 10.30 0.05 18.44
N TRP A 654 9.62 1.20 18.38
CA TRP A 654 8.24 1.34 17.91
C TRP A 654 8.13 1.49 16.39
N CYS A 655 9.26 1.63 15.69
CA CYS A 655 9.32 1.73 14.23
C CYS A 655 9.22 0.34 13.56
N LEU A 656 8.03 -0.27 13.66
CA LEU A 656 7.68 -1.60 13.14
C LEU A 656 6.54 -1.52 12.12
N PRO A 657 6.42 -2.45 11.16
CA PRO A 657 7.35 -3.54 10.89
C PRO A 657 8.63 -3.03 10.21
N LYS A 658 9.76 -3.68 10.50
CA LYS A 658 11.01 -3.44 9.74
C LYS A 658 10.89 -4.09 8.36
N ARG A 659 11.26 -3.35 7.32
CA ARG A 659 11.26 -3.74 5.91
C ARG A 659 12.60 -4.37 5.54
N GLU A 660 12.52 -5.51 4.87
CA GLU A 660 13.66 -6.38 4.51
C GLU A 660 13.70 -6.70 3.01
N GLU A 661 12.75 -6.17 2.24
CA GLU A 661 12.62 -6.50 0.82
C GLU A 661 13.84 -6.02 0.02
N PRO A 662 14.17 -6.68 -1.11
CA PRO A 662 15.30 -6.28 -1.95
C PRO A 662 15.14 -4.86 -2.49
N TYR A 663 13.90 -4.39 -2.64
CA TYR A 663 13.55 -3.06 -3.12
C TYR A 663 12.58 -2.41 -2.13
N ILE A 664 12.94 -1.25 -1.59
CA ILE A 664 12.11 -0.51 -0.64
C ILE A 664 11.89 0.90 -1.19
N PHE A 665 10.64 1.24 -1.46
CA PHE A 665 10.23 2.58 -1.88
C PHE A 665 10.02 3.48 -0.66
N ILE A 666 10.59 4.67 -0.68
CA ILE A 666 10.31 5.73 0.30
C ILE A 666 9.48 6.79 -0.42
N ILE A 667 8.25 6.97 0.06
CA ILE A 667 7.27 7.90 -0.52
C ILE A 667 6.84 8.87 0.57
N CYS A 668 7.28 10.13 0.48
CA CYS A 668 6.93 11.18 1.44
C CYS A 668 6.09 12.25 0.74
N GLY A 669 4.95 12.61 1.31
CA GLY A 669 4.03 13.59 0.73
C GLY A 669 3.38 14.48 1.78
N ARG A 670 3.05 15.71 1.41
CA ARG A 670 2.28 16.63 2.26
C ARG A 670 1.32 17.45 1.42
N ASN A 671 0.04 17.47 1.77
CA ASN A 671 -1.01 18.23 1.09
C ASN A 671 -1.04 17.99 -0.43
N ILE A 672 -0.71 16.76 -0.84
CA ILE A 672 -0.84 16.32 -2.23
C ILE A 672 -2.30 16.00 -2.49
N THR A 673 -2.78 16.27 -3.70
CA THR A 673 -4.15 15.92 -4.06
C THR A 673 -4.31 14.40 -4.14
N PRO A 674 -5.47 13.84 -3.74
CA PRO A 674 -5.73 12.40 -3.87
C PRO A 674 -5.44 11.86 -5.27
N ALA A 675 -5.76 12.61 -6.32
CA ALA A 675 -5.47 12.24 -7.71
C ALA A 675 -4.00 11.99 -8.03
N LYS A 676 -3.11 12.85 -7.52
CA LYS A 676 -1.66 12.73 -7.74
C LYS A 676 -1.09 11.58 -6.94
N PHE A 677 -1.49 11.44 -5.67
CA PHE A 677 -1.06 10.32 -4.85
C PHE A 677 -1.54 8.99 -5.42
N TYR A 678 -2.77 8.92 -5.91
CA TYR A 678 -3.32 7.70 -6.49
C TYR A 678 -2.59 7.30 -7.78
N ARG A 679 -2.21 8.27 -8.61
CA ARG A 679 -1.31 8.05 -9.77
C ARG A 679 0.03 7.45 -9.32
N CYS A 680 0.67 8.04 -8.31
CA CYS A 680 1.91 7.53 -7.72
C CYS A 680 1.72 6.07 -7.24
N TRP A 681 0.68 5.82 -6.44
CA TRP A 681 0.35 4.52 -5.88
C TRP A 681 0.11 3.45 -6.95
N GLN A 682 -0.69 3.73 -7.98
CA GLN A 682 -0.96 2.79 -9.06
C GLN A 682 0.31 2.46 -9.85
N SER A 683 1.21 3.44 -10.04
CA SER A 683 2.48 3.20 -10.74
C SER A 683 3.40 2.23 -10.00
N LEU A 684 3.38 2.26 -8.66
CA LEU A 684 4.12 1.32 -7.81
C LEU A 684 3.42 -0.04 -7.74
N LYS A 685 2.12 -0.06 -7.41
CA LYS A 685 1.34 -1.27 -7.19
C LYS A 685 1.39 -2.21 -8.40
N ASN A 686 1.39 -1.65 -9.61
CA ASN A 686 1.33 -2.39 -10.86
C ASN A 686 2.71 -2.84 -11.39
N GLN A 687 3.80 -2.65 -10.64
CA GLN A 687 5.10 -3.19 -11.03
C GLN A 687 5.04 -4.73 -11.11
N SER A 688 5.52 -5.27 -12.22
CA SER A 688 5.54 -6.71 -12.53
C SER A 688 6.41 -7.52 -11.56
N ARG A 689 7.50 -6.93 -11.08
CA ARG A 689 8.38 -7.55 -10.08
C ARG A 689 7.70 -7.53 -8.70
N PRO A 690 7.47 -8.68 -8.05
CA PRO A 690 6.61 -8.75 -6.86
C PRO A 690 7.32 -8.41 -5.54
N TYR A 691 8.66 -8.49 -5.50
CA TYR A 691 9.47 -8.39 -4.28
C TYR A 691 9.88 -6.95 -3.97
N TRP A 692 8.90 -6.12 -3.61
CA TRP A 692 9.12 -4.76 -3.12
C TRP A 692 8.35 -4.51 -1.82
N GLY A 693 8.87 -3.58 -1.02
CA GLY A 693 8.18 -2.96 0.11
C GLY A 693 8.09 -1.45 -0.10
N ALA A 694 7.22 -0.78 0.66
CA ALA A 694 7.13 0.67 0.66
C ALA A 694 6.94 1.22 2.06
N ILE A 695 7.57 2.36 2.34
CA ILE A 695 7.31 3.19 3.50
C ILE A 695 6.69 4.48 2.97
N ILE A 696 5.40 4.65 3.27
CA ILE A 696 4.61 5.79 2.82
C ILE A 696 4.40 6.70 4.02
N ILE A 697 4.73 7.98 3.86
CA ILE A 697 4.79 8.96 4.94
C ILE A 697 3.92 10.14 4.58
N ASP A 698 2.92 10.38 5.43
CA ASP A 698 2.18 11.62 5.43
C ASP A 698 2.87 12.67 6.31
N ASP A 699 3.24 13.77 5.66
CA ASP A 699 3.88 15.01 6.09
C ASP A 699 3.18 15.86 7.16
N ALA A 700 2.22 15.30 7.90
CA ALA A 700 1.17 16.04 8.60
C ALA A 700 0.31 16.90 7.64
N SER A 701 -0.36 16.22 6.71
CA SER A 701 -1.30 16.85 5.78
C SER A 701 -2.60 17.28 6.47
N THR A 702 -3.22 18.33 5.93
CA THR A 702 -4.45 18.93 6.44
C THR A 702 -5.62 18.85 5.46
N ASN A 703 -5.43 18.18 4.32
CA ASN A 703 -6.40 18.08 3.22
C ASN A 703 -7.08 16.71 3.12
N GLY A 704 -7.12 15.92 4.20
CA GLY A 704 -7.72 14.58 4.21
C GLY A 704 -6.89 13.47 3.55
N LEU A 705 -5.73 13.80 2.95
CA LEU A 705 -4.81 12.82 2.36
C LEU A 705 -4.43 11.64 3.28
N PRO A 706 -4.19 11.80 4.60
CA PRO A 706 -3.76 10.67 5.44
C PRO A 706 -4.83 9.57 5.53
N ASP A 707 -6.11 9.97 5.54
CA ASP A 707 -7.23 9.04 5.56
C ASP A 707 -7.35 8.30 4.23
N TYR A 708 -7.11 9.02 3.11
CA TYR A 708 -7.09 8.44 1.77
C TYR A 708 -5.98 7.40 1.60
N ILE A 709 -4.75 7.75 1.99
CA ILE A 709 -3.61 6.83 1.94
C ILE A 709 -3.90 5.60 2.81
N GLY A 710 -4.38 5.82 4.04
CA GLY A 710 -4.71 4.75 4.98
C GLY A 710 -5.71 3.75 4.39
N LEU A 711 -6.68 4.24 3.61
CA LEU A 711 -7.63 3.39 2.91
C LEU A 711 -6.96 2.55 1.81
N LEU A 712 -6.27 3.24 0.89
CA LEU A 712 -5.64 2.62 -0.28
C LEU A 712 -4.65 1.51 0.06
N VAL A 713 -3.88 1.70 1.13
CA VAL A 713 -2.75 0.81 1.47
C VAL A 713 -3.13 -0.29 2.44
N LYS A 714 -4.33 -0.24 3.06
CA LYS A 714 -4.78 -1.25 4.04
C LYS A 714 -4.71 -2.69 3.50
N PRO A 715 -5.14 -3.01 2.26
CA PRO A 715 -4.98 -4.36 1.70
C PRO A 715 -3.53 -4.80 1.48
N TYR A 716 -2.58 -3.85 1.56
CA TYR A 716 -1.16 -4.04 1.29
C TYR A 716 -0.31 -3.93 2.56
N ALA A 717 -0.89 -4.08 3.76
CA ALA A 717 -0.17 -3.95 5.03
C ALA A 717 1.08 -4.85 5.16
N SER A 718 1.12 -6.00 4.46
CA SER A 718 2.31 -6.86 4.40
C SER A 718 3.45 -6.27 3.55
N LYS A 719 3.13 -5.39 2.59
CA LYS A 719 4.07 -4.70 1.70
C LYS A 719 4.31 -3.23 2.06
N VAL A 720 3.43 -2.62 2.82
CA VAL A 720 3.43 -1.17 3.06
C VAL A 720 3.43 -0.85 4.54
N THR A 721 4.37 0.00 4.95
CA THR A 721 4.35 0.67 6.24
C THR A 721 3.89 2.10 6.05
N PHE A 722 2.67 2.40 6.49
CA PHE A 722 2.14 3.76 6.47
C PHE A 722 2.48 4.49 7.78
N ILE A 723 2.99 5.70 7.66
CA ILE A 723 3.39 6.57 8.77
C ILE A 723 2.60 7.89 8.63
N LYS A 724 1.84 8.22 9.66
CA LYS A 724 1.14 9.51 9.78
C LYS A 724 1.87 10.35 10.82
N ASN A 725 2.56 11.40 10.39
CA ASN A 725 3.25 12.26 11.33
C ASN A 725 2.25 13.14 12.10
N PRO A 726 2.40 13.28 13.42
CA PRO A 726 1.55 14.17 14.22
C PRO A 726 1.83 15.65 13.97
N SER A 727 3.03 15.97 13.48
CA SER A 727 3.48 17.31 13.08
C SER A 727 4.54 17.22 11.99
N ARG A 728 4.71 18.31 11.23
CA ARG A 728 5.62 18.36 10.09
C ARG A 728 7.08 18.24 10.53
N LYS A 729 7.80 17.26 9.97
CA LYS A 729 9.26 17.07 10.07
C LYS A 729 10.01 17.60 8.85
N GLY A 730 9.34 17.62 7.69
CA GLY A 730 9.97 17.91 6.41
C GLY A 730 10.58 16.66 5.76
N VAL A 731 10.80 16.74 4.45
CA VAL A 731 11.11 15.59 3.60
C VAL A 731 12.40 14.89 4.01
N LEU A 732 13.49 15.62 4.28
CA LEU A 732 14.79 15.01 4.59
C LEU A 732 14.76 14.21 5.89
N GLN A 733 14.18 14.77 6.95
CA GLN A 733 14.07 14.06 8.23
C GLN A 733 13.21 12.81 8.09
N ASN A 734 12.11 12.88 7.33
CA ASN A 734 11.27 11.71 7.04
C ASN A 734 12.01 10.61 6.27
N ILE A 735 12.80 10.98 5.25
CA ILE A 735 13.64 10.03 4.51
C ILE A 735 14.66 9.38 5.45
N TYR A 736 15.34 10.18 6.28
CA TYR A 736 16.33 9.70 7.25
C TYR A 736 15.70 8.68 8.21
N ASP A 737 14.59 9.04 8.86
CA ASP A 737 13.92 8.17 9.84
C ASP A 737 13.35 6.91 9.20
N ALA A 738 12.82 7.01 7.97
CA ALA A 738 12.32 5.84 7.24
C ALA A 738 13.44 4.85 6.91
N ILE A 739 14.58 5.33 6.41
CA ILE A 739 15.70 4.44 6.05
C ILE A 739 16.37 3.88 7.30
N LYS A 740 16.64 4.71 8.32
CA LYS A 740 17.36 4.30 9.53
C LYS A 740 16.51 3.43 10.45
N ASN A 741 15.23 3.77 10.62
CA ASN A 741 14.39 3.15 11.64
C ASN A 741 13.41 2.13 11.08
N TYR A 742 13.11 2.10 9.78
CA TYR A 742 12.16 1.13 9.22
C TYR A 742 12.77 0.16 8.21
N CYS A 743 14.00 0.36 7.74
CA CYS A 743 14.68 -0.60 6.88
C CYS A 743 15.75 -1.34 7.70
N SER A 744 15.87 -2.66 7.57
CA SER A 744 16.88 -3.44 8.32
C SER A 744 17.85 -4.20 7.43
N ASN A 745 17.47 -4.58 6.21
CA ASN A 745 18.39 -5.24 5.28
C ASN A 745 19.38 -4.22 4.66
N PRO A 746 20.70 -4.32 4.94
CA PRO A 746 21.69 -3.38 4.42
C PRO A 746 21.86 -3.47 2.89
N TYR A 747 21.49 -4.60 2.28
CA TYR A 747 21.56 -4.82 0.84
C TYR A 747 20.28 -4.41 0.10
N SER A 748 19.24 -3.95 0.80
CA SER A 748 18.06 -3.38 0.14
C SER A 748 18.46 -2.20 -0.75
N VAL A 749 17.86 -2.15 -1.93
CA VAL A 749 17.87 -0.98 -2.80
C VAL A 749 16.78 -0.05 -2.32
N ILE A 750 17.18 1.10 -1.79
CA ILE A 750 16.28 2.18 -1.46
C ILE A 750 15.95 2.94 -2.74
N ILE A 751 14.66 3.19 -2.97
CA ILE A 751 14.14 3.91 -4.14
C ILE A 751 13.33 5.11 -3.64
N ILE A 752 13.72 6.32 -4.03
CA ILE A 752 12.96 7.53 -3.69
C ILE A 752 11.95 7.80 -4.80
N LEU A 753 10.66 7.77 -4.44
CA LEU A 753 9.55 8.10 -5.33
C LEU A 753 8.71 9.20 -4.68
N ASP A 754 8.66 10.36 -5.31
CA ASP A 754 7.92 11.49 -4.75
C ASP A 754 6.41 11.22 -4.91
N ALA A 755 5.65 11.60 -3.88
CA ALA A 755 4.25 11.19 -3.73
C ALA A 755 3.29 11.84 -4.76
N ASP A 756 3.76 12.85 -5.49
CA ASP A 756 3.07 13.51 -6.60
C ASP A 756 3.58 13.08 -7.99
N ASP A 757 4.59 12.23 -8.06
CA ASP A 757 5.18 11.73 -9.31
C ASP A 757 4.72 10.29 -9.61
N MET A 758 5.27 9.66 -10.66
CA MET A 758 5.00 8.24 -10.95
C MET A 758 6.13 7.53 -11.68
N LEU A 759 6.17 6.21 -11.55
CA LEU A 759 6.97 5.34 -12.41
C LEU A 759 6.31 5.18 -13.78
N ILE A 760 7.11 5.13 -14.83
CA ILE A 760 6.64 4.91 -16.21
C ILE A 760 6.66 3.41 -16.52
N GLY A 761 5.47 2.84 -16.72
CA GLY A 761 5.31 1.44 -17.09
C GLY A 761 5.41 0.46 -15.92
N ASN A 762 5.08 -0.81 -16.20
CA ASN A 762 5.01 -1.87 -15.18
C ASN A 762 6.34 -2.63 -15.03
N SER A 763 7.36 -2.25 -15.81
CA SER A 763 8.68 -2.88 -15.88
C SER A 763 9.80 -1.96 -15.38
N ALA A 764 9.48 -0.77 -14.84
CA ALA A 764 10.49 0.16 -14.34
C ALA A 764 11.39 -0.49 -13.28
N LEU A 765 10.79 -1.25 -12.36
CA LEU A 765 11.54 -1.98 -11.34
C LEU A 765 12.38 -3.13 -11.92
N ASN A 766 11.98 -3.74 -13.05
CA ASN A 766 12.81 -4.73 -13.76
C ASN A 766 14.09 -4.08 -14.31
N THR A 767 13.97 -2.90 -14.90
CA THR A 767 15.14 -2.16 -15.42
C THR A 767 16.09 -1.80 -14.29
N ILE A 768 15.58 -1.23 -13.19
CA ILE A 768 16.39 -0.94 -11.98
C ILE A 768 17.07 -2.23 -11.48
N HIS A 769 16.31 -3.31 -11.31
CA HIS A 769 16.82 -4.60 -10.86
C HIS A 769 18.01 -5.10 -11.68
N ARG A 770 17.95 -4.99 -13.02
CA ARG A 770 19.02 -5.45 -13.91
C ARG A 770 20.32 -4.66 -13.73
N HIS A 771 20.26 -3.35 -13.46
CA HIS A 771 21.47 -2.59 -13.11
C HIS A 771 22.10 -3.11 -11.79
N TYR A 772 21.29 -3.45 -10.80
CA TYR A 772 21.79 -4.03 -9.54
C TYR A 772 22.25 -5.48 -9.67
N ILE A 773 21.70 -6.26 -10.61
CA ILE A 773 22.28 -7.56 -10.97
C ILE A 773 23.66 -7.37 -11.62
N ALA A 774 23.82 -6.34 -12.45
CA ALA A 774 25.08 -6.00 -13.10
C ALA A 774 26.13 -5.38 -12.15
N GLY A 775 25.89 -5.39 -10.83
CA GLY A 775 26.85 -4.92 -9.83
C GLY A 775 26.68 -3.46 -9.39
N ALA A 776 25.62 -2.76 -9.81
CA ALA A 776 25.38 -1.40 -9.34
C ALA A 776 25.20 -1.37 -7.82
N ASP A 777 25.75 -0.34 -7.16
CA ASP A 777 25.47 -0.01 -5.76
C ASP A 777 24.72 1.33 -5.59
N MET A 778 24.66 2.12 -6.66
CA MET A 778 23.72 3.22 -6.83
C MET A 778 23.35 3.45 -8.29
N THR A 779 22.23 4.14 -8.51
CA THR A 779 21.87 4.64 -9.84
C THR A 779 21.34 6.07 -9.81
N SER A 780 21.66 6.84 -10.86
CA SER A 780 20.99 8.10 -11.20
C SER A 780 20.29 7.93 -12.56
N GLY A 781 19.08 8.46 -12.70
CA GLY A 781 18.24 8.24 -13.89
C GLY A 781 18.04 9.47 -14.77
N SER A 782 17.55 9.20 -15.98
CA SER A 782 16.88 10.19 -16.84
C SER A 782 15.37 10.20 -16.56
N THR A 783 14.69 11.31 -16.87
CA THR A 783 13.26 11.51 -16.52
C THR A 783 12.47 12.07 -17.70
N ILE A 784 11.16 11.88 -17.69
CA ILE A 784 10.26 12.73 -18.48
C ILE A 784 9.69 13.78 -17.54
N ARG A 785 9.83 15.04 -17.93
CA ARG A 785 9.25 16.18 -17.22
C ARG A 785 7.93 16.55 -17.85
N MET A 786 6.89 16.72 -17.04
CA MET A 786 5.60 17.16 -17.57
C MET A 786 5.66 18.53 -18.25
N ASP A 787 6.61 19.40 -17.89
CA ASP A 787 6.77 20.73 -18.49
C ASP A 787 7.75 20.79 -19.68
N LYS A 788 8.53 19.72 -19.95
CA LYS A 788 9.61 19.76 -20.98
C LYS A 788 9.80 18.51 -21.82
N GLY A 789 9.14 17.40 -21.50
CA GLY A 789 9.38 16.11 -22.13
C GLY A 789 10.60 15.40 -21.56
N TYR A 790 11.22 14.55 -22.37
CA TYR A 790 12.37 13.75 -21.99
C TYR A 790 13.60 14.63 -21.71
N TYR A 791 14.28 14.34 -20.60
CA TYR A 791 15.52 15.01 -20.23
C TYR A 791 16.60 13.99 -19.90
N ASP A 792 17.67 13.98 -20.71
CA ASP A 792 18.86 13.14 -20.51
C ASP A 792 19.82 13.82 -19.53
N TYR A 793 19.73 13.45 -18.25
CA TYR A 793 20.69 13.91 -17.26
C TYR A 793 21.98 13.12 -17.43
N LYS A 794 23.12 13.80 -17.48
CA LYS A 794 24.44 13.18 -17.63
C LYS A 794 25.19 13.25 -16.30
N PRO A 795 25.00 12.27 -15.39
CA PRO A 795 25.64 12.32 -14.09
C PRO A 795 27.17 12.19 -14.21
N ASP A 796 27.91 13.05 -13.52
CA ASP A 796 29.36 12.94 -13.31
C ASP A 796 29.64 12.27 -11.96
N PHE A 797 29.75 10.94 -12.00
CA PHE A 797 30.09 10.15 -10.82
C PHE A 797 31.55 10.29 -10.38
N ALA A 798 32.44 10.77 -11.25
CA ALA A 798 33.85 10.97 -10.91
C ALA A 798 34.04 12.24 -10.07
N HIS A 799 33.22 13.26 -10.31
CA HIS A 799 33.26 14.53 -9.57
C HIS A 799 31.88 14.93 -9.05
N PRO A 800 31.29 14.16 -8.10
CA PRO A 800 29.91 14.36 -7.65
C PRO A 800 29.69 15.68 -6.88
N ARG A 801 30.75 16.43 -6.56
CA ARG A 801 30.66 17.79 -5.98
C ARG A 801 30.70 18.92 -7.00
N ASN A 802 31.13 18.65 -8.24
CA ASN A 802 31.20 19.68 -9.28
C ASN A 802 29.78 20.06 -9.74
N HIS A 803 29.63 21.18 -10.44
CA HIS A 803 28.43 21.55 -11.21
C HIS A 803 27.08 21.04 -10.67
N ARG A 804 26.50 21.71 -9.66
CA ARG A 804 25.19 21.35 -9.05
C ARG A 804 25.14 19.92 -8.48
N GLY A 805 26.24 19.42 -7.93
CA GLY A 805 26.32 18.07 -7.36
C GLY A 805 26.44 16.97 -8.41
N GLY A 806 27.12 17.24 -9.52
CA GLY A 806 27.42 16.30 -10.61
C GLY A 806 26.18 15.71 -11.29
N ASP A 807 25.00 16.31 -11.10
CA ASP A 807 23.69 15.75 -11.48
C ASP A 807 23.49 14.27 -11.03
N VAL A 808 24.18 13.83 -9.98
CA VAL A 808 24.07 12.45 -9.44
C VAL A 808 22.77 12.22 -8.65
N TRP A 809 22.01 13.28 -8.41
CA TRP A 809 20.80 13.32 -7.61
C TRP A 809 19.50 13.26 -8.43
N MET A 810 19.60 13.00 -9.73
CA MET A 810 18.46 13.06 -10.65
C MET A 810 17.57 11.81 -10.57
N HIS A 811 16.27 11.97 -10.88
CA HIS A 811 15.28 10.90 -10.82
C HIS A 811 15.45 9.89 -11.96
N ILE A 812 15.22 8.59 -11.76
CA ILE A 812 14.93 7.95 -10.47
C ILE A 812 16.22 7.75 -9.65
N ARG A 813 16.13 8.07 -8.36
CA ARG A 813 17.23 7.97 -7.39
C ARG A 813 17.17 6.62 -6.71
N THR A 814 18.20 5.80 -6.85
CA THR A 814 18.28 4.51 -6.14
C THR A 814 19.68 4.26 -5.58
N PHE A 815 19.75 3.59 -4.43
CA PHE A 815 21.03 3.27 -3.79
C PHE A 815 20.90 2.10 -2.81
N ARG A 816 22.00 1.39 -2.57
CA ARG A 816 22.08 0.42 -1.48
C ARG A 816 21.94 1.11 -0.13
N LYS A 817 21.12 0.55 0.76
CA LYS A 817 20.91 1.07 2.12
C LYS A 817 22.21 1.29 2.88
N TYR A 818 23.16 0.35 2.79
CA TYR A 818 24.43 0.46 3.52
C TYR A 818 25.24 1.73 3.18
N LEU A 819 25.05 2.32 1.99
CA LEU A 819 25.69 3.59 1.61
C LEU A 819 25.10 4.75 2.42
N PHE A 820 23.76 4.81 2.49
CA PHE A 820 23.07 5.81 3.32
C PHE A 820 23.39 5.63 4.81
N ASP A 821 23.54 4.38 5.26
CA ASP A 821 23.83 4.09 6.67
C ASP A 821 25.14 4.72 7.18
N ARG A 822 26.09 4.97 6.28
CA ARG A 822 27.40 5.56 6.62
C ARG A 822 27.40 7.09 6.69
N ILE A 823 26.36 7.75 6.20
CA ILE A 823 26.27 9.22 6.26
C ILE A 823 26.01 9.64 7.71
N ALA A 824 26.85 10.54 8.22
CA ALA A 824 26.70 11.12 9.54
C ALA A 824 25.45 12.00 9.61
N GLN A 825 24.72 11.94 10.73
CA GLN A 825 23.49 12.71 10.90
C GLN A 825 23.72 14.23 10.76
N ASP A 826 24.88 14.72 11.23
CA ASP A 826 25.26 16.14 11.15
C ASP A 826 25.39 16.66 9.71
N ASP A 827 25.57 15.79 8.71
CA ASP A 827 25.61 16.17 7.30
C ASP A 827 24.21 16.41 6.71
N PHE A 828 23.15 16.11 7.46
CA PHE A 828 21.78 16.49 7.12
C PHE A 828 21.29 17.76 7.83
N ILE A 829 22.09 18.28 8.78
CA ILE A 829 21.71 19.37 9.67
C ILE A 829 22.58 20.61 9.39
N ASN A 830 21.93 21.71 9.01
CA ASN A 830 22.55 23.01 8.81
C ASN A 830 22.01 24.01 9.85
N ASN A 831 22.90 24.62 10.65
CA ASN A 831 22.54 25.57 11.72
C ASN A 831 21.45 25.05 12.69
N GLY A 832 21.59 23.79 13.12
CA GLY A 832 20.66 23.14 14.05
C GLY A 832 19.30 22.76 13.46
N LYS A 833 19.12 22.87 12.14
CA LYS A 833 17.89 22.48 11.43
C LYS A 833 18.18 21.51 10.30
N TRP A 834 17.27 20.58 10.07
CA TRP A 834 17.30 19.73 8.88
C TRP A 834 17.25 20.57 7.61
N VAL A 835 18.08 20.23 6.63
CA VAL A 835 18.01 20.84 5.30
C VAL A 835 16.64 20.54 4.69
N ASP A 836 15.95 21.57 4.17
CA ASP A 836 14.56 21.49 3.73
C ASP A 836 14.33 21.82 2.25
N LYS A 837 15.41 22.08 1.49
CA LYS A 837 15.42 22.26 0.03
C LYS A 837 16.60 21.56 -0.59
N PHE A 838 16.42 21.12 -1.84
CA PHE A 838 17.41 20.33 -2.59
C PHE A 838 17.99 19.20 -1.73
N THR A 839 17.12 18.61 -0.92
CA THR A 839 17.46 17.66 0.15
C THR A 839 18.18 16.45 -0.40
N GLU A 840 17.89 16.09 -1.64
CA GLU A 840 18.49 15.03 -2.40
C GLU A 840 19.99 15.17 -2.61
N LEU A 841 20.51 16.40 -2.69
CA LEU A 841 21.94 16.62 -2.76
C LEU A 841 22.65 16.09 -1.49
N THR A 842 22.01 16.22 -0.32
CA THR A 842 22.64 15.90 0.99
C THR A 842 22.92 14.41 1.18
N TYR A 843 22.19 13.53 0.49
CA TYR A 843 22.47 12.08 0.51
C TYR A 843 23.03 11.55 -0.80
N MET A 844 22.59 12.02 -1.97
CA MET A 844 23.06 11.47 -3.25
C MET A 844 24.52 11.81 -3.55
N VAL A 845 25.00 12.99 -3.16
CA VAL A 845 26.41 13.36 -3.35
C VAL A 845 27.34 12.49 -2.48
N PRO A 846 27.14 12.35 -1.15
CA PRO A 846 27.92 11.40 -0.35
C PRO A 846 27.80 9.95 -0.81
N ILE A 847 26.62 9.52 -1.26
CA ILE A 847 26.43 8.17 -1.82
C ILE A 847 27.28 7.98 -3.08
N ALA A 848 27.32 8.97 -3.98
CA ALA A 848 28.16 8.92 -5.19
C ALA A 848 29.66 8.88 -4.87
N GLU A 849 30.11 9.57 -3.83
CA GLU A 849 31.49 9.49 -3.35
C GLU A 849 31.85 8.09 -2.83
N MET A 850 30.91 7.46 -2.14
CA MET A 850 31.08 6.13 -1.53
C MET A 850 30.90 4.97 -2.51
N ALA A 851 30.11 5.17 -3.57
CA ALA A 851 29.78 4.15 -4.54
C ALA A 851 31.02 3.60 -5.25
N SER A 852 31.05 2.29 -5.38
CA SER A 852 32.10 1.57 -6.10
C SER A 852 31.74 1.38 -7.57
N ASN A 853 30.46 1.19 -7.89
CA ASN A 853 29.99 0.93 -9.25
C ASN A 853 28.67 1.68 -9.55
N PRO A 854 28.70 3.02 -9.63
CA PRO A 854 27.51 3.82 -9.93
C PRO A 854 27.10 3.67 -11.40
N HIS A 855 25.81 3.44 -11.66
CA HIS A 855 25.25 3.31 -13.02
C HIS A 855 24.34 4.50 -13.39
N HIS A 856 24.36 4.91 -14.66
CA HIS A 856 23.37 5.83 -15.24
C HIS A 856 22.27 5.03 -15.93
N ILE A 857 21.00 5.31 -15.57
CA ILE A 857 19.84 4.74 -16.26
C ILE A 857 19.32 5.75 -17.29
N LYS A 858 19.63 5.54 -18.57
CA LYS A 858 19.21 6.43 -19.67
C LYS A 858 17.71 6.34 -19.96
N VAL A 859 17.10 5.21 -19.64
CA VAL A 859 15.67 4.96 -19.82
C VAL A 859 14.87 5.88 -18.91
N PRO A 860 13.88 6.63 -19.42
CA PRO A 860 13.07 7.50 -18.59
C PRO A 860 12.05 6.69 -17.80
N LEU A 861 12.46 6.19 -16.64
CA LEU A 861 11.61 5.36 -15.77
C LEU A 861 10.67 6.18 -14.90
N TYR A 862 10.77 7.51 -14.93
CA TYR A 862 10.15 8.41 -13.98
C TYR A 862 9.46 9.56 -14.70
N LEU A 863 8.23 9.88 -14.31
CA LEU A 863 7.51 11.08 -14.74
C LEU A 863 7.54 12.09 -13.60
N TRP A 864 8.19 13.22 -13.83
CA TRP A 864 8.33 14.30 -12.86
C TRP A 864 7.37 15.47 -13.14
N GLU A 865 6.62 15.87 -12.12
CA GLU A 865 5.75 17.06 -12.11
C GLU A 865 6.39 18.22 -11.31
N PRO A 866 6.82 19.31 -11.97
CA PRO A 866 7.29 20.48 -11.23
C PRO A 866 6.13 21.18 -10.49
N THR A 867 6.21 21.24 -9.16
CA THR A 867 5.17 21.85 -8.31
C THR A 867 5.38 23.32 -7.97
N GLN A 868 6.57 23.89 -8.19
CA GLN A 868 6.88 25.28 -7.85
C GLN A 868 7.53 26.05 -9.00
N ALA A 869 7.09 27.30 -9.17
CA ALA A 869 7.74 28.23 -10.08
C ALA A 869 9.18 28.52 -9.62
N ARG A 870 10.13 28.46 -10.56
CA ARG A 870 11.55 28.72 -10.30
C ARG A 870 11.79 30.22 -10.14
N ASN A 871 11.78 30.71 -8.91
CA ASN A 871 11.98 32.12 -8.57
C ASN A 871 13.39 32.40 -8.00
N LYS A 872 13.68 33.66 -7.65
CA LYS A 872 14.99 34.06 -7.06
C LYS A 872 15.30 33.29 -5.76
N LEU A 873 14.30 33.00 -4.94
CA LEU A 873 14.46 32.25 -3.70
C LEU A 873 14.88 30.80 -3.98
N HIS A 874 14.29 30.14 -4.98
CA HIS A 874 14.68 28.79 -5.41
C HIS A 874 16.17 28.71 -5.75
N TYR A 875 16.68 29.64 -6.56
CA TYR A 875 18.10 29.67 -6.91
C TYR A 875 19.02 30.02 -5.73
N LYS A 876 18.57 30.86 -4.80
CA LYS A 876 19.29 31.15 -3.56
C LYS A 876 19.44 29.88 -2.70
N MET A 877 18.33 29.18 -2.44
CA MET A 877 18.34 27.95 -1.63
C MET A 877 19.14 26.82 -2.28
N ASN A 878 19.15 26.76 -3.62
CA ASN A 878 20.02 25.82 -4.35
C ASN A 878 21.50 26.10 -4.05
N ARG A 879 21.92 27.37 -4.13
CA ARG A 879 23.31 27.75 -3.81
C ARG A 879 23.65 27.45 -2.36
N GLU A 880 22.80 27.84 -1.42
CA GLU A 880 23.01 27.58 0.02
C GLU A 880 23.19 26.08 0.32
N THR A 881 22.41 25.22 -0.34
CA THR A 881 22.52 23.76 -0.16
C THR A 881 23.80 23.21 -0.81
N ASN A 882 24.18 23.70 -2.00
CA ASN A 882 25.44 23.32 -2.64
C ASN A 882 26.65 23.77 -1.81
N ASP A 883 26.64 25.00 -1.29
CA ASP A 883 27.71 25.54 -0.43
C ASP A 883 27.82 24.71 0.86
N PHE A 884 26.68 24.38 1.48
CA PHE A 884 26.62 23.51 2.65
C PHE A 884 27.28 22.15 2.37
N ILE A 885 26.90 21.47 1.29
CA ILE A 885 27.47 20.16 0.96
C ILE A 885 28.95 20.28 0.67
N THR A 886 29.34 21.26 -0.16
CA THR A 886 30.74 21.49 -0.54
C THR A 886 31.63 21.80 0.67
N SER A 887 31.07 22.40 1.72
CA SER A 887 31.78 22.66 2.99
C SER A 887 32.05 21.41 3.84
N ARG A 888 31.32 20.31 3.61
CA ARG A 888 31.52 19.04 4.33
C ARG A 888 32.71 18.27 3.76
N LYS A 889 33.34 17.42 4.58
CA LYS A 889 34.40 16.53 4.11
C LYS A 889 33.81 15.47 3.16
N PRO A 890 34.46 15.19 2.01
CA PRO A 890 34.07 14.07 1.15
C PRO A 890 34.16 12.73 1.88
N TYR A 891 33.26 11.81 1.53
CA TYR A 891 33.30 10.44 2.02
C TYR A 891 34.27 9.59 1.20
N ASN A 892 34.92 8.63 1.86
CA ASN A 892 35.79 7.66 1.18
C ASN A 892 34.95 6.51 0.59
N LYS A 893 35.43 5.95 -0.53
CA LYS A 893 34.85 4.73 -1.10
C LYS A 893 34.71 3.63 -0.05
N VAL A 894 33.57 2.94 -0.10
CA VAL A 894 33.24 1.91 0.87
C VAL A 894 33.99 0.62 0.56
N ILE A 895 34.77 0.14 1.52
CA ILE A 895 35.19 -1.27 1.56
C ILE A 895 33.92 -2.08 1.83
N LYS A 896 33.53 -2.90 0.85
CA LYS A 896 32.30 -3.70 0.90
C LYS A 896 32.36 -4.67 2.08
N PRO A 897 31.22 -4.97 2.73
CA PRO A 897 31.18 -6.00 3.76
C PRO A 897 31.74 -7.32 3.22
N SER A 898 32.44 -8.11 4.04
CA SER A 898 32.84 -9.46 3.62
C SER A 898 31.59 -10.29 3.31
N ILE A 899 31.67 -11.18 2.33
CA ILE A 899 30.54 -11.97 1.78
C ILE A 899 30.11 -13.11 2.73
N THR A 900 30.27 -12.92 4.04
CA THR A 900 29.86 -13.87 5.08
C THR A 900 28.34 -13.89 5.28
N ALA A 901 27.57 -13.26 4.38
CA ALA A 901 26.12 -13.15 4.41
C ALA A 901 25.49 -13.53 3.06
N ILE A 902 24.25 -14.01 3.09
CA ILE A 902 23.45 -14.17 1.86
C ILE A 902 23.33 -12.81 1.17
N SER A 903 23.97 -12.72 0.01
CA SER A 903 24.21 -11.52 -0.76
C SER A 903 23.46 -11.58 -2.10
N PRO A 904 22.96 -10.44 -2.61
CA PRO A 904 22.36 -10.40 -3.94
C PRO A 904 23.45 -10.49 -5.04
N PRO A 905 23.07 -10.86 -6.28
CA PRO A 905 24.02 -11.15 -7.37
C PRO A 905 25.03 -10.03 -7.65
N GLY A 906 24.61 -8.77 -7.61
CA GLY A 906 25.52 -7.64 -7.80
C GLY A 906 26.61 -7.53 -6.73
N GLU A 907 26.30 -7.87 -5.46
CA GLU A 907 27.31 -7.87 -4.41
C GLU A 907 28.28 -9.03 -4.58
N ILE A 908 27.80 -10.19 -5.04
CA ILE A 908 28.67 -11.31 -5.41
C ILE A 908 29.65 -10.88 -6.51
N ILE A 909 29.18 -10.32 -7.63
CA ILE A 909 30.04 -9.81 -8.72
C ILE A 909 31.13 -8.87 -8.20
N ASN A 910 30.73 -7.99 -7.30
CA ASN A 910 31.56 -6.90 -6.79
C ASN A 910 32.67 -7.33 -5.84
N SER A 911 32.64 -8.56 -5.33
CA SER A 911 33.49 -9.01 -4.23
C SER A 911 34.15 -10.37 -4.48
N LEU A 912 33.62 -11.14 -5.45
CA LEU A 912 34.12 -12.44 -5.87
C LEU A 912 35.59 -12.40 -6.30
N GLN A 913 36.38 -13.31 -5.74
CA GLN A 913 37.76 -13.57 -6.12
C GLN A 913 37.89 -14.88 -6.90
N PRO A 914 38.93 -15.05 -7.75
CA PRO A 914 39.21 -16.33 -8.41
C PRO A 914 39.41 -17.47 -7.40
N GLY A 915 38.90 -18.66 -7.74
CA GLY A 915 39.01 -19.87 -6.89
C GLY A 915 37.95 -20.00 -5.80
N GLN A 916 37.02 -19.05 -5.70
CA GLN A 916 35.87 -19.12 -4.80
C GLN A 916 34.70 -19.87 -5.44
N LEU A 917 33.92 -20.55 -4.60
CA LEU A 917 32.68 -21.20 -5.00
C LEU A 917 31.49 -20.29 -4.76
N ILE A 918 30.55 -20.28 -5.71
CA ILE A 918 29.35 -19.44 -5.66
C ILE A 918 28.14 -20.34 -5.42
N PHE A 919 27.40 -20.15 -4.33
CA PHE A 919 26.17 -20.88 -4.04
C PHE A 919 24.98 -19.95 -4.20
N ILE A 920 24.07 -20.22 -5.15
CA ILE A 920 22.90 -19.36 -5.39
C ILE A 920 21.58 -20.13 -5.46
N ARG A 921 20.51 -19.43 -5.13
CA ARG A 921 19.15 -19.88 -5.41
C ARG A 921 18.82 -19.72 -6.91
N HIS A 922 18.06 -20.66 -7.48
CA HIS A 922 17.49 -20.55 -8.82
C HIS A 922 16.73 -19.23 -9.04
N ALA A 923 16.66 -18.77 -10.30
CA ALA A 923 15.97 -17.55 -10.69
C ALA A 923 14.44 -17.63 -10.61
N GLU A 924 13.76 -16.52 -10.91
CA GLU A 924 12.31 -16.42 -10.87
C GLU A 924 11.64 -17.42 -11.84
N ARG A 925 10.57 -18.06 -11.36
CA ARG A 925 9.84 -19.11 -12.08
C ARG A 925 8.38 -18.71 -12.33
N VAL A 926 7.76 -19.31 -13.34
CA VAL A 926 6.32 -19.13 -13.59
C VAL A 926 5.52 -19.60 -12.37
N ARG A 927 4.46 -18.88 -11.99
CA ARG A 927 3.56 -19.29 -10.91
C ARG A 927 2.49 -20.22 -11.49
N SER A 928 2.21 -21.34 -10.82
CA SER A 928 1.05 -22.17 -11.15
C SER A 928 -0.22 -21.39 -10.83
N ASP A 929 -1.19 -21.46 -11.73
CA ASP A 929 -2.44 -20.70 -11.79
C ASP A 929 -3.47 -21.17 -10.75
N GLY A 930 -3.07 -21.35 -9.49
CA GLY A 930 -3.96 -21.61 -8.34
C GLY A 930 -4.86 -22.86 -8.42
N ARG A 931 -4.93 -23.53 -9.56
CA ARG A 931 -5.67 -24.76 -9.80
C ARG A 931 -4.70 -25.92 -9.64
N LYS A 932 -4.69 -26.41 -8.40
CA LYS A 932 -3.84 -27.47 -7.84
C LYS A 932 -2.42 -27.00 -7.50
N ASP A 933 -2.09 -27.13 -6.21
CA ASP A 933 -0.73 -27.36 -5.73
C ASP A 933 -0.20 -28.70 -6.29
N ILE A 934 -0.11 -28.82 -7.62
CA ILE A 934 0.75 -29.83 -8.21
C ILE A 934 2.15 -29.29 -8.00
N ILE A 935 2.83 -29.95 -7.09
CA ILE A 935 4.26 -29.99 -6.89
C ILE A 935 4.92 -30.46 -8.22
N SER A 936 4.84 -29.66 -9.28
CA SER A 936 5.49 -29.96 -10.55
C SER A 936 6.94 -29.49 -10.45
N ASP A 937 7.87 -30.42 -10.50
CA ASP A 937 9.31 -30.12 -10.49
C ASP A 937 9.78 -29.46 -11.79
N ASP A 938 8.93 -29.43 -12.82
CA ASP A 938 9.22 -28.97 -14.18
C ASP A 938 8.62 -27.59 -14.48
N VAL A 939 8.53 -26.73 -13.46
CA VAL A 939 8.14 -25.33 -13.68
C VAL A 939 9.33 -24.56 -14.27
N PRO A 940 9.18 -23.93 -15.46
CA PRO A 940 10.26 -23.18 -16.09
C PRO A 940 10.48 -21.81 -15.45
N LEU A 941 11.61 -21.18 -15.80
CA LEU A 941 11.87 -19.77 -15.49
C LEU A 941 10.87 -18.84 -16.18
N THR A 942 10.65 -17.66 -15.59
CA THR A 942 10.04 -16.54 -16.32
C THR A 942 11.03 -16.00 -17.36
N ASN A 943 10.52 -15.27 -18.36
CA ASN A 943 11.40 -14.55 -19.30
C ASN A 943 12.33 -13.57 -18.57
N ASP A 944 11.80 -12.84 -17.59
CA ASP A 944 12.61 -11.96 -16.74
C ASP A 944 13.66 -12.74 -15.95
N GLY A 945 13.32 -13.89 -15.37
CA GLY A 945 14.27 -14.75 -14.65
C GLY A 945 15.42 -15.24 -15.55
N ALA A 946 15.14 -15.57 -16.82
CA ALA A 946 16.16 -15.94 -17.78
C ALA A 946 17.07 -14.76 -18.17
N ILE A 947 16.50 -13.56 -18.35
CA ILE A 947 17.26 -12.33 -18.62
C ILE A 947 18.15 -11.97 -17.42
N ASP A 948 17.62 -12.07 -16.21
CA ASP A 948 18.34 -11.82 -14.96
C ASP A 948 19.55 -12.77 -14.83
N CYS A 949 19.38 -14.06 -15.17
CA CYS A 949 20.47 -15.04 -15.23
C CYS A 949 21.57 -14.67 -16.22
N LYS A 950 21.20 -14.31 -17.46
CA LYS A 950 22.15 -13.90 -18.50
C LYS A 950 22.90 -12.64 -18.09
N THR A 951 22.19 -11.70 -17.49
CA THR A 951 22.77 -10.43 -16.98
C THR A 951 23.78 -10.73 -15.88
N PHE A 952 23.44 -11.60 -14.92
CA PHE A 952 24.36 -12.01 -13.86
C PHE A 952 25.61 -12.67 -14.43
N GLY A 953 25.44 -13.69 -15.29
CA GLY A 953 26.55 -14.40 -15.92
C GLY A 953 27.49 -13.47 -16.71
N LYS A 954 26.93 -12.54 -17.49
CA LYS A 954 27.68 -11.56 -18.30
C LYS A 954 28.62 -10.69 -17.47
N HIS A 955 28.23 -10.36 -16.24
CA HIS A 955 28.99 -9.45 -15.38
C HIS A 955 29.83 -10.18 -14.32
N LEU A 956 29.84 -11.51 -14.28
CA LEU A 956 30.77 -12.25 -13.43
C LEU A 956 32.22 -11.91 -13.82
N PRO A 957 33.09 -11.56 -12.85
CA PRO A 957 34.49 -11.21 -13.13
C PRO A 957 35.36 -12.42 -13.51
N ILE A 958 34.82 -13.64 -13.43
CA ILE A 958 35.51 -14.90 -13.71
C ILE A 958 34.75 -15.71 -14.77
N LYS A 959 35.49 -16.56 -15.49
CA LYS A 959 34.91 -17.65 -16.27
C LYS A 959 34.65 -18.85 -15.36
N LEU A 960 33.51 -19.51 -15.57
CA LEU A 960 33.10 -20.68 -14.81
C LEU A 960 33.71 -21.94 -15.42
N ASP A 961 34.35 -22.76 -14.59
CA ASP A 961 34.97 -24.04 -15.00
C ASP A 961 33.97 -25.20 -14.90
N LEU A 962 33.02 -25.09 -13.95
CA LEU A 962 32.01 -26.10 -13.66
C LEU A 962 30.76 -25.45 -13.08
N ILE A 963 29.59 -25.93 -13.46
CA ILE A 963 28.33 -25.60 -12.80
C ILE A 963 27.70 -26.88 -12.26
N ILE A 964 27.40 -26.89 -10.97
CA ILE A 964 26.68 -27.97 -10.32
C ILE A 964 25.28 -27.46 -9.99
N THR A 965 24.24 -28.23 -10.27
CA THR A 965 22.87 -27.76 -10.12
C THR A 965 21.95 -28.82 -9.55
N SER A 966 20.84 -28.42 -8.96
CA SER A 966 19.72 -29.35 -8.73
C SER A 966 19.14 -29.80 -10.08
N PRO A 967 18.67 -31.05 -10.20
CA PRO A 967 18.05 -31.57 -11.42
C PRO A 967 16.69 -30.93 -11.78
N ALA A 968 16.08 -30.14 -10.89
CA ALA A 968 14.84 -29.43 -11.19
C ALA A 968 14.99 -28.45 -12.38
N LEU A 969 14.01 -28.43 -13.29
CA LEU A 969 14.07 -27.67 -14.55
C LEU A 969 14.51 -26.20 -14.37
N ARG A 970 13.89 -25.48 -13.43
CA ARG A 970 14.23 -24.09 -13.10
C ARG A 970 15.70 -23.88 -12.69
N ALA A 971 16.31 -24.83 -11.98
CA ALA A 971 17.69 -24.73 -11.53
C ALA A 971 18.66 -25.03 -12.68
N VAL A 972 18.32 -26.00 -13.53
CA VAL A 972 19.06 -26.30 -14.77
C VAL A 972 19.00 -25.10 -15.72
N GLN A 973 17.82 -24.56 -15.99
CA GLN A 973 17.65 -23.37 -16.84
C GLN A 973 18.38 -22.14 -16.25
N THR A 974 18.42 -21.99 -14.93
CA THR A 974 19.22 -20.94 -14.28
C THR A 974 20.70 -21.12 -14.63
N ALA A 975 21.23 -22.34 -14.45
CA ALA A 975 22.61 -22.67 -14.79
C ALA A 975 22.93 -22.43 -16.28
N GLU A 976 22.05 -22.87 -17.18
CA GLU A 976 22.22 -22.70 -18.63
C GLU A 976 22.25 -21.23 -19.04
N ASN A 977 21.34 -20.41 -18.52
CA ASN A 977 21.28 -18.99 -18.84
C ASN A 977 22.46 -18.20 -18.24
N ILE A 978 22.92 -18.55 -17.03
CA ILE A 978 24.13 -17.96 -16.44
C ILE A 978 25.35 -18.36 -17.27
N ARG A 979 25.50 -19.64 -17.62
CA ARG A 979 26.58 -20.12 -18.48
C ARG A 979 26.63 -19.38 -19.82
N ALA A 980 25.48 -19.24 -20.47
CA ALA A 980 25.35 -18.52 -21.74
C ALA A 980 25.73 -17.03 -21.59
N GLY A 981 25.27 -16.36 -20.53
CA GLY A 981 25.64 -14.98 -20.26
C GLY A 981 27.14 -14.81 -19.95
N ASN A 982 27.70 -15.73 -19.17
CA ASN A 982 29.12 -15.75 -18.82
C ASN A 982 30.01 -16.12 -20.02
N GLY A 983 29.46 -16.75 -21.06
CA GLY A 983 30.18 -17.22 -22.23
C GLY A 983 31.22 -18.30 -21.87
N SER A 984 30.87 -19.20 -20.96
CA SER A 984 31.71 -20.34 -20.57
C SER A 984 31.20 -21.63 -21.20
N ASP A 985 32.11 -22.51 -21.63
CA ASP A 985 31.78 -23.81 -22.22
C ASP A 985 31.81 -24.96 -21.20
N CYS A 986 31.68 -24.63 -19.92
CA CYS A 986 31.75 -25.58 -18.83
C CYS A 986 30.58 -26.58 -18.79
N LYS A 987 30.83 -27.71 -18.13
CA LYS A 987 29.82 -28.74 -17.88
C LYS A 987 28.82 -28.27 -16.83
N ILE A 988 27.56 -28.65 -17.02
CA ILE A 988 26.48 -28.50 -16.04
C ILE A 988 26.17 -29.90 -15.50
N ILE A 989 26.39 -30.13 -14.21
CA ILE A 989 26.21 -31.42 -13.56
C ILE A 989 25.00 -31.37 -12.61
N PRO A 990 23.91 -32.09 -12.91
CA PRO A 990 22.77 -32.20 -12.00
C PRO A 990 23.05 -33.18 -10.85
N LEU A 991 22.81 -32.78 -9.59
CA LEU A 991 22.94 -33.61 -8.40
C LEU A 991 21.63 -33.70 -7.61
N GLU A 992 21.17 -34.93 -7.36
CA GLU A 992 19.90 -35.18 -6.64
C GLU A 992 19.94 -34.68 -5.19
N SER A 993 21.11 -34.70 -4.54
CA SER A 993 21.32 -34.18 -3.18
C SER A 993 21.01 -32.68 -3.05
N LEU A 994 21.05 -31.92 -4.14
CA LEU A 994 20.71 -30.49 -4.17
C LEU A 994 19.21 -30.22 -4.38
N ARG A 995 18.36 -31.25 -4.51
CA ARG A 995 16.95 -31.06 -4.91
C ARG A 995 16.02 -30.82 -3.72
N ARG A 996 15.94 -31.79 -2.80
CA ARG A 996 14.89 -31.86 -1.77
C ARG A 996 15.40 -32.46 -0.48
N LEU A 997 14.72 -32.10 0.61
CA LEU A 997 14.90 -32.74 1.90
C LEU A 997 14.22 -34.11 1.91
N LYS A 998 14.90 -35.11 2.48
CA LYS A 998 14.36 -36.46 2.69
C LYS A 998 13.42 -36.46 3.90
N ILE A 999 12.14 -36.20 3.65
CA ILE A 999 11.09 -36.17 4.68
C ILE A 999 10.35 -37.51 4.67
N PHE A 1000 10.38 -38.23 5.79
CA PHE A 1000 9.72 -39.53 5.95
C PHE A 1000 8.27 -39.40 6.45
N ASN A 1001 7.96 -38.38 7.26
CA ASN A 1001 6.60 -38.08 7.72
C ASN A 1001 6.21 -36.63 7.39
N TYR A 1002 5.66 -36.43 6.19
CA TYR A 1002 5.31 -35.10 5.70
C TYR A 1002 4.22 -34.39 6.51
N LYS A 1003 3.25 -35.16 7.05
CA LYS A 1003 2.15 -34.58 7.85
C LYS A 1003 2.70 -33.95 9.13
N GLU A 1004 3.60 -34.65 9.81
CA GLU A 1004 4.22 -34.15 11.04
C GLU A 1004 5.18 -32.98 10.75
N TRP A 1005 5.98 -33.08 9.69
CA TRP A 1005 6.82 -31.97 9.23
C TRP A 1005 6.01 -30.69 8.97
N ARG A 1006 4.88 -30.81 8.26
CA ARG A 1006 3.99 -29.67 7.99
C ARG A 1006 3.39 -29.10 9.28
N ARG A 1007 3.03 -29.95 10.24
CA ARG A 1007 2.52 -29.53 11.56
C ARG A 1007 3.57 -28.71 12.33
N LEU A 1008 4.82 -29.18 12.37
CA LEU A 1008 5.93 -28.47 13.02
C LEU A 1008 6.18 -27.11 12.36
N LYS A 1009 6.25 -27.08 11.02
CA LYS A 1009 6.41 -25.84 10.25
C LYS A 1009 5.29 -24.83 10.49
N ASN A 1010 4.05 -25.28 10.53
CA ASN A 1010 2.91 -24.40 10.83
C ASN A 1010 2.96 -23.85 12.27
N LYS A 1011 3.47 -24.64 13.22
CA LYS A 1011 3.54 -24.26 14.63
C LYS A 1011 4.72 -23.31 14.94
N LYS A 1012 5.87 -23.52 14.31
CA LYS A 1012 7.15 -22.86 14.70
C LYS A 1012 7.73 -21.96 13.61
N GLY A 1013 7.08 -21.90 12.44
CA GLY A 1013 7.66 -21.28 11.25
C GLY A 1013 8.82 -22.09 10.68
N TRP A 1014 9.38 -21.62 9.56
CA TRP A 1014 10.52 -22.27 8.89
C TRP A 1014 11.76 -22.26 9.78
N HIS A 1015 12.21 -21.09 10.24
CA HIS A 1015 13.41 -20.92 11.06
C HIS A 1015 13.38 -21.76 12.33
N GLY A 1016 12.30 -21.68 13.11
CA GLY A 1016 12.16 -22.48 14.34
C GLY A 1016 12.16 -23.99 14.07
N THR A 1017 11.59 -24.43 12.95
CA THR A 1017 11.63 -25.84 12.55
C THR A 1017 13.04 -26.27 12.16
N ILE A 1018 13.79 -25.44 11.42
CA ILE A 1018 15.18 -25.75 11.05
C ILE A 1018 16.08 -25.76 12.29
N GLN A 1019 15.95 -24.79 13.21
CA GLN A 1019 16.71 -24.77 14.46
C GLN A 1019 16.50 -26.04 15.28
N GLU A 1020 15.28 -26.56 15.36
CA GLU A 1020 15.02 -27.82 16.06
C GLU A 1020 15.53 -29.03 15.31
N TRP A 1021 15.47 -29.02 13.98
CA TRP A 1021 16.01 -30.10 13.17
C TRP A 1021 17.53 -30.20 13.34
N VAL A 1022 18.24 -29.08 13.23
CA VAL A 1022 19.68 -28.97 13.46
C VAL A 1022 20.03 -29.41 14.89
N ALA A 1023 19.26 -28.99 15.89
CA ALA A 1023 19.48 -29.36 17.29
C ALA A 1023 19.11 -30.82 17.63
N GLY A 1024 18.78 -31.66 16.64
CA GLY A 1024 18.40 -33.06 16.85
C GLY A 1024 17.07 -33.27 17.59
N LYS A 1025 16.25 -32.22 17.72
CA LYS A 1025 14.97 -32.25 18.45
C LYS A 1025 13.81 -32.81 17.62
N ILE A 1026 13.98 -32.94 16.30
CA ILE A 1026 13.01 -33.57 15.40
C ILE A 1026 13.44 -35.02 15.16
N SER A 1027 12.53 -35.97 15.39
CA SER A 1027 12.81 -37.40 15.18
C SER A 1027 13.25 -37.72 13.75
N ASP A 1028 14.25 -38.58 13.65
CA ASP A 1028 14.71 -39.27 12.45
C ASP A 1028 13.61 -40.02 11.66
N LYS A 1029 12.49 -40.37 12.30
CA LYS A 1029 11.29 -40.93 11.65
C LYS A 1029 10.47 -39.88 10.90
N VAL A 1030 10.72 -38.58 11.14
CA VAL A 1030 10.01 -37.46 10.48
C VAL A 1030 10.82 -36.94 9.32
N ILE A 1031 12.11 -36.71 9.51
CA ILE A 1031 13.04 -36.15 8.52
C ILE A 1031 14.42 -36.76 8.70
N TYR A 1032 15.13 -36.96 7.61
CA TYR A 1032 16.52 -37.43 7.63
C TYR A 1032 17.40 -36.49 8.47
N PRO A 1033 18.37 -36.98 9.27
CA PRO A 1033 19.16 -36.13 10.15
C PRO A 1033 19.90 -35.00 9.40
N TYR A 1034 20.02 -33.84 10.05
CA TYR A 1034 20.63 -32.66 9.46
C TYR A 1034 22.09 -32.91 9.07
N ASP A 1035 22.92 -33.42 9.99
CA ASP A 1035 24.34 -33.68 9.73
C ASP A 1035 24.54 -34.66 8.59
N SER A 1036 23.75 -35.75 8.56
CA SER A 1036 23.77 -36.72 7.48
C SER A 1036 23.36 -36.12 6.13
N THR A 1037 22.41 -35.17 6.13
CA THR A 1037 21.99 -34.46 4.91
C THR A 1037 23.12 -33.56 4.39
N ILE A 1038 23.77 -32.79 5.27
CA ILE A 1038 24.88 -31.92 4.90
C ILE A 1038 26.09 -32.73 4.40
N ILE A 1039 26.45 -33.81 5.10
CA ILE A 1039 27.53 -34.71 4.69
C ILE A 1039 27.28 -35.28 3.30
N GLU A 1040 26.05 -35.71 2.99
CA GLU A 1040 25.69 -36.22 1.67
C GLU A 1040 25.84 -35.16 0.57
N ILE A 1041 25.41 -33.92 0.85
CA ILE A 1041 25.56 -32.80 -0.09
C ILE A 1041 27.04 -32.47 -0.33
N ILE A 1042 27.82 -32.28 0.73
CA ILE A 1042 29.25 -31.91 0.63
C ILE A 1042 30.06 -33.01 -0.05
N LYS A 1043 29.85 -34.28 0.31
CA LYS A 1043 30.51 -35.40 -0.36
C LYS A 1043 30.21 -35.44 -1.85
N SER A 1044 28.94 -35.24 -2.22
CA SER A 1044 28.54 -35.21 -3.63
C SER A 1044 29.18 -34.04 -4.39
N LEU A 1045 29.29 -32.87 -3.76
CA LEU A 1045 29.97 -31.70 -4.34
C LEU A 1045 31.46 -31.98 -4.53
N ASN A 1046 32.16 -32.44 -3.49
CA ASN A 1046 33.61 -32.71 -3.54
C ASN A 1046 33.97 -33.72 -4.63
N ILE A 1047 33.20 -34.81 -4.77
CA ILE A 1047 33.42 -35.82 -5.81
C ILE A 1047 33.42 -35.20 -7.21
N GLU A 1048 32.44 -34.36 -7.54
CA GLU A 1048 32.38 -33.74 -8.87
C GLU A 1048 33.41 -32.61 -9.03
N MET A 1049 33.69 -31.86 -7.97
CA MET A 1049 34.72 -30.82 -7.98
C MET A 1049 36.12 -31.38 -8.28
N ASP A 1050 36.50 -32.47 -7.61
CA ASP A 1050 37.83 -33.08 -7.75
C ASP A 1050 37.99 -33.80 -9.08
N LYS A 1051 36.94 -34.52 -9.52
CA LYS A 1051 36.89 -35.19 -10.83
C LYS A 1051 37.07 -34.23 -12.01
N HIS A 1052 36.66 -32.97 -11.86
CA HIS A 1052 36.73 -31.96 -12.91
C HIS A 1052 37.88 -30.95 -12.75
N HIS A 1053 38.72 -31.10 -11.72
CA HIS A 1053 39.86 -30.20 -11.42
C HIS A 1053 39.51 -28.70 -11.52
N SER A 1054 38.28 -28.33 -11.17
CA SER A 1054 37.70 -27.00 -11.40
C SER A 1054 38.00 -26.05 -10.23
N GLN A 1055 38.18 -24.76 -10.50
CA GLN A 1055 38.44 -23.75 -9.46
C GLN A 1055 37.26 -22.77 -9.30
N ASN A 1056 36.72 -22.28 -10.41
CA ASN A 1056 35.62 -21.33 -10.43
C ASN A 1056 34.29 -22.06 -10.62
N ILE A 1057 33.59 -22.34 -9.52
CA ILE A 1057 32.43 -23.24 -9.51
C ILE A 1057 31.17 -22.50 -9.09
N LEU A 1058 30.09 -22.71 -9.85
CA LEU A 1058 28.76 -22.23 -9.51
C LEU A 1058 27.88 -23.40 -9.07
N VAL A 1059 27.24 -23.27 -7.91
CA VAL A 1059 26.25 -24.21 -7.38
C VAL A 1059 24.87 -23.54 -7.39
N VAL A 1060 23.92 -24.12 -8.13
CA VAL A 1060 22.56 -23.61 -8.26
C VAL A 1060 21.56 -24.55 -7.57
N SER A 1061 20.83 -24.05 -6.58
CA SER A 1061 19.86 -24.87 -5.85
C SER A 1061 18.61 -24.06 -5.43
N HIS A 1062 17.89 -24.53 -4.42
CA HIS A 1062 16.65 -23.96 -3.89
C HIS A 1062 16.92 -23.22 -2.59
N ASN A 1063 16.00 -22.34 -2.19
CA ASN A 1063 16.14 -21.57 -0.95
C ASN A 1063 16.42 -22.45 0.27
N HIS A 1064 15.76 -23.61 0.40
CA HIS A 1064 15.96 -24.49 1.55
C HIS A 1064 17.37 -25.12 1.59
N VAL A 1065 17.96 -25.47 0.45
CA VAL A 1065 19.33 -26.03 0.41
C VAL A 1065 20.37 -24.93 0.67
N ILE A 1066 20.18 -23.77 0.06
CA ILE A 1066 21.07 -22.61 0.24
C ILE A 1066 21.08 -22.18 1.71
N ASP A 1067 19.92 -22.09 2.36
CA ASP A 1067 19.79 -21.73 3.78
C ASP A 1067 20.49 -22.75 4.70
N LEU A 1068 20.40 -24.06 4.38
CA LEU A 1068 21.06 -25.11 5.16
C LEU A 1068 22.59 -25.10 5.02
N LEU A 1069 23.10 -25.00 3.78
CA LEU A 1069 24.54 -24.89 3.54
C LEU A 1069 25.09 -23.61 4.18
N TYR A 1070 24.34 -22.52 4.07
CA TYR A 1070 24.72 -21.26 4.69
C TYR A 1070 24.75 -21.37 6.24
N TYR A 1071 23.76 -22.03 6.86
CA TYR A 1071 23.79 -22.31 8.29
C TYR A 1071 25.00 -23.17 8.69
N TYR A 1072 25.34 -24.19 7.89
CA TYR A 1072 26.51 -25.01 8.15
C TYR A 1072 27.83 -24.21 8.17
N TYR A 1073 28.07 -23.37 7.16
CA TYR A 1073 29.33 -22.64 7.05
C TYR A 1073 29.41 -21.45 8.02
N PHE A 1074 28.29 -20.78 8.30
CA PHE A 1074 28.28 -19.50 9.04
C PHE A 1074 27.52 -19.54 10.38
N ASN A 1075 26.92 -20.66 10.76
CA ASN A 1075 26.08 -20.83 11.96
C ASN A 1075 24.97 -19.76 12.09
N TYR A 1076 24.40 -19.35 10.96
CA TYR A 1076 23.35 -18.33 10.88
C TYR A 1076 22.27 -18.77 9.88
N LEU A 1077 20.98 -18.59 10.21
CA LEU A 1077 19.88 -18.84 9.27
C LEU A 1077 19.48 -17.55 8.57
N ALA A 1078 19.40 -17.59 7.25
CA ALA A 1078 19.00 -16.42 6.48
C ALA A 1078 17.49 -16.20 6.63
N LYS A 1079 17.09 -14.98 7.05
CA LYS A 1079 15.66 -14.64 7.19
C LYS A 1079 14.89 -14.83 5.88
N ASN A 1080 15.50 -14.45 4.75
CA ASN A 1080 14.98 -14.63 3.40
C ASN A 1080 16.12 -14.89 2.40
N VAL A 1081 15.95 -15.86 1.50
CA VAL A 1081 16.85 -16.10 0.37
C VAL A 1081 16.10 -15.78 -0.93
N PHE A 1082 16.27 -14.58 -1.47
CA PHE A 1082 15.61 -14.16 -2.73
C PHE A 1082 16.21 -14.88 -3.95
N HIS A 1083 15.55 -14.78 -5.11
CA HIS A 1083 16.06 -15.36 -6.35
C HIS A 1083 17.45 -14.83 -6.71
N LEU A 1084 18.35 -15.72 -7.15
CA LEU A 1084 19.76 -15.45 -7.43
C LEU A 1084 20.60 -14.98 -6.23
N ASN A 1085 20.01 -14.74 -5.05
CA ASN A 1085 20.79 -14.50 -3.85
C ASN A 1085 21.54 -15.77 -3.45
N GLY A 1086 22.69 -15.56 -2.82
CA GLY A 1086 23.62 -16.62 -2.53
C GLY A 1086 24.75 -16.18 -1.62
N PHE A 1087 25.74 -17.04 -1.44
CA PHE A 1087 26.97 -16.73 -0.72
C PHE A 1087 28.16 -17.30 -1.48
N VAL A 1088 29.36 -16.88 -1.09
CA VAL A 1088 30.59 -17.46 -1.62
C VAL A 1088 31.48 -17.97 -0.49
N ILE A 1089 32.28 -18.99 -0.78
CA ILE A 1089 33.25 -19.57 0.15
C ILE A 1089 34.53 -19.95 -0.60
N ASP A 1090 35.64 -19.97 0.14
CA ASP A 1090 36.91 -20.45 -0.40
C ASP A 1090 36.89 -21.98 -0.50
N ARG A 1091 37.53 -22.55 -1.52
CA ARG A 1091 37.59 -24.01 -1.72
C ARG A 1091 38.14 -24.76 -0.50
N ASN A 1092 39.10 -24.17 0.21
CA ASN A 1092 39.70 -24.78 1.40
C ASN A 1092 38.73 -24.88 2.59
N GLU A 1093 37.71 -24.02 2.65
CA GLU A 1093 36.68 -24.04 3.71
C GLU A 1093 35.68 -25.19 3.53
N ILE A 1094 35.45 -25.63 2.29
CA ILE A 1094 34.66 -26.85 2.02
C ILE A 1094 35.36 -28.10 2.55
N LEU A 1095 36.69 -28.13 2.43
CA LEU A 1095 37.52 -29.26 2.89
C LEU A 1095 37.61 -29.30 4.43
N SER A 1096 37.78 -28.16 5.10
CA SER A 1096 37.85 -28.09 6.57
C SER A 1096 36.51 -28.25 7.28
N GLY A 1097 35.38 -28.06 6.59
CA GLY A 1097 34.07 -28.43 7.11
C GLY A 1097 33.99 -29.93 7.40
N HIS A 1098 34.62 -30.77 6.58
CA HIS A 1098 34.61 -32.22 6.77
C HIS A 1098 35.27 -32.64 8.10
N ASP A 1099 36.29 -31.89 8.57
CA ASP A 1099 36.98 -32.12 9.85
C ASP A 1099 36.16 -31.67 11.08
N LYS A 1100 35.28 -30.67 10.95
CA LYS A 1100 34.41 -30.21 12.06
C LYS A 1100 33.42 -31.27 12.54
N LEU A 1101 33.03 -32.19 11.67
CA LEU A 1101 32.08 -33.27 11.98
C LEU A 1101 32.77 -34.55 12.46
N GLU A 1102 34.07 -34.73 12.20
CA GLU A 1102 34.86 -35.87 12.70
C GLU A 1102 35.41 -35.64 14.13
N VAL A 1103 35.43 -34.40 14.63
CA VAL A 1103 35.90 -34.09 16.00
C VAL A 1103 34.78 -34.21 17.06
N ASP A 1104 33.50 -34.18 16.64
CA ASP A 1104 32.32 -34.31 17.52
C ASP A 1104 31.63 -35.71 17.45
N GLN A 1105 32.24 -36.69 16.76
CA GLN A 1105 31.90 -38.12 16.87
C GLN A 1105 32.92 -38.84 17.78
#